data_AF-A0A3M5GC82-F1
#
_entry.id   AF-A0A3M5GC82-F1
#
_cell.length_a   1.000
_cell.length_b   1.000
_cell.length_c   1.000
_cell.angle_alpha   90.00
_cell.angle_beta   90.00
_cell.angle_gamma   90.00
#
_symmetry.space_group_name_H-M   'P 1'
#
loop_
_entity.id
_entity.type
_entity.pdbx_description
1 polymer ?
#
loop_
_entity_poly.entity_id
_entity_poly.type
_entity_poly.pdbx_seq_one_letter_code
_entity_poly.pdbx_strand_id
1 'polypeptide(L)'
;MRMNELFKSTMDQSSPPARIDFNTPAMVRKRRVRAFKDRLTHWYVAIGGLAVLAAITLIFFYLAYVVAPLFKGASLTSEPVLNTAWMQDAGTPLMIAIEEQNQIGMRISDKGEVIFFNVKDGAELHRVALPLPAGVSVASIGKDQPGAPLIALGLSNGQVLVFRHSYLTTYPNNQKTITPSVAWPYGEAPLVLDEAGRAVEHVTVSADGDSLKLAGSTGTQLHVISLEQKENMMTGEMTREQTRIELPQMSAAVKAIYIDPRQQWLYVINGRAQADVFSLRDRTLNGRYKLLEDGNAEITASAQLVGGISLIIGNSKGSMSQWFMARDTDGEQRLMRIRDFKMGSAPIEQIKAEQRRKGFIALDASGKLGVFHSTAHRTLLIDKVTDGPGILALSPRANRVLIESAGKLLPLALDNPHPEVSWSSLWGKVWYENYDEPKYVWQSTASNSDFEPKLSLAPLTYGTLKAAFYAMLLAAPLAVAAAIYTAYFMAPGMRRKVKPVIELMEAMPTVILGFFAGLFLAPYLEGHLPGIFSLLLLTPIGILLAGFFWTRLPDSLRLRVPDGWEGAILIPVVLLVGWFSLSMSPHLESWFFGGDMSTWIRDQLGITYDQRNALVVGIAMGFAVIPNIYSIAEDAVFSVPRSLTLGSLALGATPWQTLTRVVILTASPGIFSALMIGMGRAVGETMIVLMATGNTPIMDMNLFEGMRTLAANVAVEMPESEVGGSHYRVLFLAALVLLMFTFVMNTLAELIRQRLRKQYSAL
;
A
#
# COMPACT_ATOMS: atom_id res chain seq x y z
N MET A 1 103.91 10.41 -54.67
CA MET A 1 104.85 9.50 -55.35
C MET A 1 104.50 8.08 -54.91
N ARG A 2 104.12 7.22 -55.87
CA ARG A 2 103.78 5.78 -55.77
C ARG A 2 102.49 5.40 -55.01
N MET A 3 101.40 4.89 -55.62
CA MET A 3 101.16 3.94 -56.73
C MET A 3 100.97 2.50 -56.23
N ASN A 4 99.71 2.05 -56.40
CA ASN A 4 99.27 0.72 -56.84
C ASN A 4 100.09 -0.49 -56.40
N GLU A 5 99.53 -1.27 -55.47
CA GLU A 5 99.05 -2.64 -55.73
C GLU A 5 98.77 -3.31 -54.38
N LEU A 6 97.48 -3.45 -54.03
CA LEU A 6 96.97 -4.48 -53.11
C LEU A 6 95.47 -4.62 -53.40
N PHE A 7 95.16 -5.18 -54.57
CA PHE A 7 93.83 -5.67 -54.95
C PHE A 7 94.00 -7.04 -55.60
N LYS A 8 93.54 -8.11 -54.92
CA LYS A 8 92.86 -9.28 -55.52
C LYS A 8 92.47 -10.31 -54.43
N SER A 9 91.16 -10.41 -54.18
CA SER A 9 90.41 -11.62 -53.76
C SER A 9 88.99 -11.17 -53.36
N THR A 10 88.07 -10.99 -54.32
CA THR A 10 86.95 -11.91 -54.65
C THR A 10 85.94 -12.16 -53.53
N MET A 11 84.71 -11.68 -53.78
CA MET A 11 83.46 -12.05 -53.11
C MET A 11 83.28 -13.58 -53.05
N ASP A 12 82.78 -14.09 -51.93
CA ASP A 12 81.82 -15.20 -51.97
C ASP A 12 80.77 -15.11 -50.84
N GLN A 13 79.68 -15.82 -51.07
CA GLN A 13 78.31 -15.46 -50.79
C GLN A 13 77.75 -15.91 -49.42
N SER A 14 76.76 -15.15 -48.96
CA SER A 14 75.62 -15.50 -48.11
C SER A 14 75.58 -16.87 -47.41
N SER A 15 75.70 -16.87 -46.08
CA SER A 15 74.97 -17.80 -45.21
C SER A 15 73.68 -17.12 -44.74
N PRO A 16 72.48 -17.69 -44.94
CA PRO A 16 71.24 -17.07 -44.49
C PRO A 16 71.14 -17.08 -42.96
N PRO A 17 70.51 -16.08 -42.33
CA PRO A 17 70.34 -16.03 -40.89
C PRO A 17 69.44 -17.17 -40.41
N ALA A 18 69.81 -17.81 -39.29
CA ALA A 18 69.04 -18.89 -38.68
C ALA A 18 67.59 -18.45 -38.44
N ARG A 19 66.63 -19.04 -39.16
CA ARG A 19 65.19 -18.83 -38.98
C ARG A 19 64.82 -19.26 -37.56
N ILE A 20 64.34 -18.32 -36.75
CA ILE A 20 63.71 -18.60 -35.45
C ILE A 20 62.45 -19.44 -35.73
N ASP A 21 62.44 -20.69 -35.30
CA ASP A 21 61.27 -21.56 -35.43
C ASP A 21 60.21 -21.19 -34.38
N PHE A 22 59.19 -20.45 -34.80
CA PHE A 22 58.04 -20.06 -33.98
C PHE A 22 57.10 -21.24 -33.63
N ASN A 23 57.39 -22.45 -34.10
CA ASN A 23 56.59 -23.66 -33.92
C ASN A 23 57.35 -24.79 -33.21
N THR A 24 58.24 -24.45 -32.27
CA THR A 24 58.79 -25.46 -31.35
C THR A 24 57.66 -26.25 -30.66
N PRO A 25 57.83 -27.56 -30.40
CA PRO A 25 56.79 -28.39 -29.79
C PRO A 25 56.23 -27.82 -28.47
N ALA A 26 57.07 -27.13 -27.68
CA ALA A 26 56.68 -26.45 -26.44
C ALA A 26 55.76 -25.24 -26.69
N MET A 27 56.00 -24.44 -27.73
CA MET A 27 55.16 -23.28 -28.10
C MET A 27 53.83 -23.72 -28.69
N VAL A 28 53.81 -24.78 -29.50
CA VAL A 28 52.57 -25.38 -30.02
C VAL A 28 51.72 -25.93 -28.87
N ARG A 29 52.34 -26.60 -27.89
CA ARG A 29 51.65 -27.06 -26.67
C ARG A 29 51.08 -25.88 -25.87
N LYS A 30 51.86 -24.81 -25.65
CA LYS A 30 51.39 -23.58 -24.97
C LYS A 30 50.24 -22.90 -25.71
N ARG A 31 50.27 -22.80 -27.05
CA ARG A 31 49.17 -22.24 -27.85
C ARG A 31 47.91 -23.10 -27.77
N ARG A 32 48.01 -24.43 -27.82
CA ARG A 32 46.86 -25.34 -27.62
C ARG A 32 46.26 -25.19 -26.23
N VAL A 33 47.10 -25.13 -25.18
CA VAL A 33 46.64 -24.90 -23.80
C VAL A 33 45.97 -23.54 -23.66
N ARG A 34 46.52 -22.48 -24.25
CA ARG A 34 45.89 -21.14 -24.25
C ARG A 34 44.55 -21.15 -24.99
N ALA A 35 44.49 -21.71 -26.19
CA ALA A 35 43.24 -21.79 -26.95
C ALA A 35 42.15 -22.61 -26.23
N PHE A 36 42.54 -23.67 -25.51
CA PHE A 36 41.64 -24.42 -24.65
C PHE A 36 41.14 -23.57 -23.48
N LYS A 37 42.05 -22.87 -22.77
CA LYS A 37 41.69 -21.93 -21.69
C LYS A 37 40.78 -20.81 -22.16
N ASP A 38 41.05 -20.22 -23.32
CA ASP A 38 40.23 -19.15 -23.91
C ASP A 38 38.82 -19.66 -24.25
N ARG A 39 38.70 -20.85 -24.83
CA ARG A 39 37.40 -21.49 -25.09
C ARG A 39 36.64 -21.81 -23.81
N LEU A 40 37.32 -22.37 -22.80
CA LEU A 40 36.70 -22.70 -21.52
C LEU A 40 36.21 -21.43 -20.81
N THR A 41 37.01 -20.36 -20.84
CA THR A 41 36.64 -19.05 -20.28
C THR A 41 35.44 -18.45 -21.01
N HIS A 42 35.41 -18.52 -22.34
CA HIS A 42 34.26 -18.03 -23.12
C HIS A 42 32.97 -18.79 -22.76
N TRP A 43 33.02 -20.12 -22.67
CA TRP A 43 31.88 -20.93 -22.23
C TRP A 43 31.47 -20.62 -20.80
N TYR A 44 32.41 -20.47 -19.87
CA TYR A 44 32.13 -20.09 -18.49
C TYR A 44 31.41 -18.74 -18.39
N VAL A 45 31.89 -17.72 -19.11
CA VAL A 45 31.27 -16.38 -19.13
C VAL A 45 29.90 -16.42 -19.80
N ALA A 46 29.75 -17.14 -20.91
CA ALA A 46 28.47 -17.25 -21.61
C ALA A 46 27.41 -17.99 -20.77
N ILE A 47 27.78 -19.13 -20.16
CA ILE A 47 26.90 -19.90 -19.26
C ILE A 47 26.56 -19.05 -18.04
N GLY A 48 27.54 -18.37 -17.44
CA GLY A 48 27.30 -17.49 -16.29
C GLY A 48 26.32 -16.36 -16.62
N GLY A 49 26.51 -15.67 -17.76
CA GLY A 49 25.59 -14.62 -18.21
C GLY A 49 24.18 -15.13 -18.50
N LEU A 50 24.06 -16.28 -19.16
CA LEU A 50 22.76 -16.90 -19.44
C LEU A 50 22.08 -17.36 -18.14
N ALA A 51 22.82 -17.89 -17.17
CA ALA A 51 22.31 -18.29 -15.87
C ALA A 51 21.78 -17.10 -15.06
N VAL A 52 22.46 -15.96 -15.07
CA VAL A 52 21.96 -14.72 -14.44
C VAL A 52 20.66 -14.25 -15.08
N LEU A 53 20.59 -14.23 -16.42
CA LEU A 53 19.37 -13.85 -17.14
C LEU A 53 18.23 -14.82 -16.84
N ALA A 54 18.49 -16.12 -16.81
CA ALA A 54 17.52 -17.14 -16.43
C ALA A 54 17.04 -16.95 -14.98
N ALA A 55 17.94 -16.64 -14.04
CA ALA A 55 17.59 -16.37 -12.65
C ALA A 55 16.71 -15.13 -12.49
N ILE A 56 17.05 -14.01 -13.13
CA ILE A 56 16.23 -12.78 -13.10
C ILE A 56 14.84 -13.04 -13.71
N THR A 57 14.79 -13.77 -14.82
CA THR A 57 13.53 -14.15 -15.48
C THR A 57 12.70 -15.06 -14.58
N LEU A 58 13.32 -16.04 -13.91
CA LEU A 58 12.65 -16.93 -12.97
C LEU A 58 12.10 -16.16 -11.76
N ILE A 59 12.86 -15.21 -11.21
CA ILE A 59 12.39 -14.31 -10.14
C ILE A 59 11.15 -13.54 -10.59
N PHE A 60 11.17 -12.97 -11.81
CA PHE A 60 10.01 -12.27 -12.35
C PHE A 60 8.77 -13.17 -12.43
N PHE A 61 8.90 -14.37 -13.00
CA PHE A 61 7.78 -15.33 -13.07
C PHE A 61 7.33 -15.81 -11.70
N TYR A 62 8.24 -16.01 -10.76
CA TYR A 62 7.93 -16.38 -9.39
C TYR A 62 7.12 -15.28 -8.68
N LEU A 63 7.56 -14.02 -8.76
CA LEU A 63 6.82 -12.88 -8.21
C LEU A 63 5.42 -12.79 -8.85
N ALA A 64 5.33 -12.92 -10.18
CA ALA A 64 4.05 -12.90 -10.90
C ALA A 64 3.13 -14.05 -10.46
N TYR A 65 3.67 -15.26 -10.26
CA TYR A 65 2.92 -16.43 -9.77
C TYR A 65 2.36 -16.21 -8.36
N VAL A 66 3.15 -15.66 -7.44
CA VAL A 66 2.71 -15.35 -6.07
C VAL A 66 1.63 -14.27 -6.05
N VAL A 67 1.71 -13.30 -6.96
CA VAL A 67 0.77 -12.18 -7.07
C VAL A 67 -0.54 -12.57 -7.76
N ALA A 68 -0.52 -13.48 -8.74
CA ALA A 68 -1.66 -13.80 -9.59
C ALA A 68 -2.98 -14.12 -8.83
N PRO A 69 -2.98 -14.83 -7.69
CA PRO A 69 -4.20 -15.09 -6.92
C PRO A 69 -4.93 -13.85 -6.39
N LEU A 70 -4.25 -12.70 -6.21
CA LEU A 70 -4.89 -11.45 -5.76
C LEU A 70 -6.00 -10.97 -6.70
N PHE A 71 -5.86 -11.26 -8.00
CA PHE A 71 -6.78 -10.77 -9.03
C PHE A 71 -7.81 -11.82 -9.43
N LYS A 72 -7.81 -13.00 -8.83
CA LYS A 72 -8.87 -14.00 -9.05
C LYS A 72 -10.19 -13.53 -8.42
N GLY A 73 -11.31 -13.92 -9.01
CA GLY A 73 -12.64 -13.73 -8.44
C GLY A 73 -12.93 -14.76 -7.36
N ALA A 74 -14.13 -14.68 -6.77
CA ALA A 74 -14.62 -15.74 -5.89
C ALA A 74 -15.12 -16.92 -6.73
N SER A 75 -15.20 -18.11 -6.14
CA SER A 75 -15.83 -19.27 -6.76
C SER A 75 -16.83 -19.92 -5.82
N LEU A 76 -17.87 -20.50 -6.41
CA LEU A 76 -18.95 -21.14 -5.68
C LEU A 76 -19.11 -22.58 -6.15
N THR A 77 -19.21 -23.50 -5.19
CA THR A 77 -19.38 -24.92 -5.47
C THR A 77 -20.65 -25.41 -4.78
N SER A 78 -21.57 -25.96 -5.56
CA SER A 78 -22.84 -26.47 -5.03
C SER A 78 -22.64 -27.82 -4.36
N GLU A 79 -23.15 -27.96 -3.14
CA GLU A 79 -23.19 -29.22 -2.41
C GLU A 79 -24.57 -29.89 -2.55
N PRO A 80 -24.70 -31.18 -2.17
CA PRO A 80 -25.98 -31.88 -2.25
C PRO A 80 -27.11 -31.17 -1.50
N VAL A 81 -28.26 -31.04 -2.15
CA VAL A 81 -29.45 -30.41 -1.56
C VAL A 81 -29.96 -31.24 -0.38
N LEU A 82 -30.23 -30.57 0.74
CA LEU A 82 -30.73 -31.20 1.96
C LEU A 82 -32.24 -31.04 2.06
N ASN A 83 -32.94 -32.17 2.08
CA ASN A 83 -34.38 -32.25 2.34
C ASN A 83 -34.57 -32.83 3.75
N THR A 84 -35.04 -32.02 4.69
CA THR A 84 -35.16 -32.43 6.09
C THR A 84 -36.63 -32.50 6.49
N ALA A 85 -36.99 -33.53 7.27
CA ALA A 85 -38.37 -33.76 7.67
C ALA A 85 -38.91 -32.63 8.55
N TRP A 86 -38.06 -32.10 9.44
CA TRP A 86 -38.45 -31.04 10.37
C TRP A 86 -38.84 -29.72 9.68
N MET A 87 -38.44 -29.48 8.42
CA MET A 87 -38.81 -28.26 7.69
C MET A 87 -40.31 -28.16 7.42
N GLN A 88 -41.05 -29.28 7.35
CA GLN A 88 -42.49 -29.27 7.08
C GLN A 88 -43.30 -28.64 8.22
N ASP A 89 -42.87 -28.83 9.47
CA ASP A 89 -43.58 -28.36 10.66
C ASP A 89 -42.96 -27.10 11.30
N ALA A 90 -41.82 -26.64 10.77
CA ALA A 90 -41.00 -25.58 11.38
C ALA A 90 -41.51 -24.15 11.15
N GLY A 91 -42.65 -23.94 10.49
CA GLY A 91 -43.20 -22.60 10.22
C GLY A 91 -42.41 -21.80 9.20
N THR A 92 -42.77 -20.52 9.02
CA THR A 92 -42.11 -19.62 8.06
C THR A 92 -40.73 -19.24 8.61
N PRO A 93 -39.64 -19.41 7.85
CA PRO A 93 -38.32 -19.02 8.31
C PRO A 93 -38.20 -17.50 8.37
N LEU A 94 -37.67 -16.97 9.47
CA LEU A 94 -37.32 -15.55 9.62
C LEU A 94 -35.81 -15.33 9.49
N MET A 95 -35.02 -16.32 9.91
CA MET A 95 -33.57 -16.23 9.87
C MET A 95 -32.93 -17.61 9.87
N ILE A 96 -31.80 -17.70 9.18
CA ILE A 96 -30.87 -18.82 9.26
C ILE A 96 -29.47 -18.28 9.58
N ALA A 97 -28.70 -19.05 10.33
CA ALA A 97 -27.31 -18.79 10.63
C ALA A 97 -26.51 -20.10 10.63
N ILE A 98 -25.20 -19.98 10.49
CA ILE A 98 -24.25 -21.08 10.51
C ILE A 98 -23.18 -20.76 11.57
N GLU A 99 -22.79 -21.74 12.35
CA GLU A 99 -21.70 -21.66 13.32
C GLU A 99 -20.34 -21.57 12.60
N GLU A 100 -19.33 -20.97 13.24
CA GLU A 100 -18.04 -20.65 12.65
C GLU A 100 -17.30 -21.83 11.99
N GLN A 101 -17.44 -23.06 12.51
CA GLN A 101 -16.82 -24.25 11.94
C GLN A 101 -17.72 -25.01 10.95
N ASN A 102 -18.84 -24.41 10.54
CA ASN A 102 -19.76 -24.95 9.55
C ASN A 102 -20.36 -26.32 9.92
N GLN A 103 -20.46 -26.64 11.22
CA GLN A 103 -21.02 -27.90 11.69
C GLN A 103 -22.50 -27.77 12.06
N ILE A 104 -22.88 -26.64 12.68
CA ILE A 104 -24.22 -26.42 13.22
C ILE A 104 -24.86 -25.22 12.53
N GLY A 105 -26.08 -25.42 12.03
CA GLY A 105 -26.97 -24.39 11.55
C GLY A 105 -28.00 -24.05 12.62
N MET A 106 -28.49 -22.82 12.59
CA MET A 106 -29.57 -22.33 13.44
C MET A 106 -30.64 -21.72 12.55
N ARG A 107 -31.90 -22.09 12.77
CA ARG A 107 -33.06 -21.53 12.09
C ARG A 107 -34.05 -20.98 13.12
N ILE A 108 -34.58 -19.79 12.86
CA ILE A 108 -35.61 -19.14 13.67
C ILE A 108 -36.86 -18.97 12.80
N SER A 109 -38.02 -19.30 13.35
CA SER A 109 -39.32 -19.18 12.66
C SER A 109 -40.28 -18.20 13.32
N ASP A 110 -41.35 -17.89 12.60
CA ASP A 110 -42.51 -17.10 13.05
C ASP A 110 -43.22 -17.68 14.29
N LYS A 111 -43.12 -18.99 14.51
CA LYS A 111 -43.64 -19.69 15.70
C LYS A 111 -42.85 -19.42 16.99
N GLY A 112 -41.70 -18.76 16.91
CA GLY A 112 -40.85 -18.52 18.09
C GLY A 112 -40.04 -19.75 18.50
N GLU A 113 -39.66 -20.60 17.55
CA GLU A 113 -38.79 -21.75 17.80
C GLU A 113 -37.41 -21.52 17.20
N VAL A 114 -36.38 -21.91 17.94
CA VAL A 114 -34.99 -21.98 17.46
C VAL A 114 -34.63 -23.44 17.24
N ILE A 115 -34.39 -23.81 15.99
CA ILE A 115 -34.01 -25.15 15.58
C ILE A 115 -32.52 -25.14 15.25
N PHE A 116 -31.75 -25.94 15.98
CA PHE A 116 -30.37 -26.25 15.66
C PHE A 116 -30.32 -27.54 14.86
N PHE A 117 -29.58 -27.54 13.76
CA PHE A 117 -29.45 -28.68 12.87
C PHE A 117 -28.00 -28.86 12.41
N ASN A 118 -27.64 -30.06 11.97
CA ASN A 118 -26.34 -30.33 11.41
C ASN A 118 -26.28 -29.85 9.95
N VAL A 119 -25.28 -29.04 9.59
CA VAL A 119 -25.17 -28.41 8.26
C VAL A 119 -24.80 -29.43 7.17
N LYS A 120 -24.22 -30.58 7.54
CA LYS A 120 -23.75 -31.59 6.60
C LYS A 120 -24.86 -32.49 6.07
N ASP A 121 -25.77 -32.93 6.93
CA ASP A 121 -26.85 -33.86 6.60
C ASP A 121 -28.26 -33.29 6.84
N GLY A 122 -28.36 -32.12 7.49
CA GLY A 122 -29.61 -31.47 7.81
C GLY A 122 -30.35 -32.07 9.00
N ALA A 123 -29.75 -33.01 9.76
CA ALA A 123 -30.41 -33.63 10.91
C ALA A 123 -30.71 -32.60 12.02
N GLU A 124 -31.90 -32.68 12.62
CA GLU A 124 -32.24 -31.86 13.79
C GLU A 124 -31.39 -32.30 14.99
N LEU A 125 -30.77 -31.33 15.67
CA LEU A 125 -29.94 -31.55 16.85
C LEU A 125 -30.67 -31.17 18.13
N HIS A 126 -31.24 -29.97 18.15
CA HIS A 126 -31.87 -29.41 19.34
C HIS A 126 -32.91 -28.36 18.94
N ARG A 127 -34.05 -28.33 19.65
CA ARG A 127 -35.13 -27.37 19.43
C ARG A 127 -35.43 -26.65 20.73
N VAL A 128 -35.43 -25.31 20.68
CA VAL A 128 -35.72 -24.44 21.82
C VAL A 128 -36.98 -23.64 21.51
N ALA A 129 -38.02 -23.82 22.32
CA ALA A 129 -39.17 -22.93 22.31
C ALA A 129 -38.79 -21.64 23.07
N LEU A 130 -38.95 -20.48 22.42
CA LEU A 130 -38.68 -19.20 23.05
C LEU A 130 -39.84 -18.84 24.00
N PRO A 131 -39.56 -18.18 25.14
CA PRO A 131 -40.57 -17.79 26.15
C PRO A 131 -41.47 -16.66 25.64
N LEU A 132 -42.33 -16.98 24.67
CA LEU A 132 -43.33 -16.06 24.14
C LEU A 132 -44.60 -16.08 24.99
N PRO A 133 -45.26 -14.92 25.22
CA PRO A 133 -46.56 -14.89 25.86
C PRO A 133 -47.63 -15.63 25.03
N ALA A 134 -48.66 -16.16 25.70
CA ALA A 134 -49.70 -16.95 25.03
C ALA A 134 -50.42 -16.12 23.94
N GLY A 135 -50.56 -16.69 22.73
CA GLY A 135 -51.22 -16.04 21.59
C GLY A 135 -50.39 -14.99 20.86
N VAL A 136 -49.12 -14.81 21.23
CA VAL A 136 -48.20 -13.84 20.62
C VAL A 136 -47.32 -14.52 19.58
N SER A 137 -47.14 -13.89 18.42
CA SER A 137 -46.27 -14.36 17.34
C SER A 137 -45.10 -13.42 17.12
N VAL A 138 -44.06 -13.91 16.44
CA VAL A 138 -42.90 -13.10 16.06
C VAL A 138 -43.26 -12.28 14.82
N ALA A 139 -43.24 -10.96 14.95
CA ALA A 139 -43.53 -10.02 13.87
C ALA A 139 -42.25 -9.61 13.10
N SER A 140 -41.12 -9.47 13.80
CA SER A 140 -39.85 -9.05 13.18
C SER A 140 -38.63 -9.60 13.91
N ILE A 141 -37.49 -9.55 13.22
CA ILE A 141 -36.19 -9.97 13.78
C ILE A 141 -35.13 -8.90 13.52
N GLY A 142 -34.38 -8.59 14.56
CA GLY A 142 -33.27 -7.67 14.57
C GLY A 142 -32.02 -8.35 15.10
N LYS A 143 -30.87 -7.82 14.68
CA LYS A 143 -29.57 -8.22 15.20
C LYS A 143 -28.82 -6.98 15.63
N ASP A 144 -27.82 -7.21 16.47
CA ASP A 144 -26.72 -6.29 16.64
C ASP A 144 -25.79 -6.34 15.41
N GLN A 145 -24.51 -6.07 15.59
CA GLN A 145 -23.55 -6.04 14.51
C GLN A 145 -23.39 -7.39 13.79
N PRO A 146 -22.99 -7.40 12.50
CA PRO A 146 -22.61 -8.62 11.81
C PRO A 146 -21.58 -9.43 12.61
N GLY A 147 -21.97 -10.63 13.05
CA GLY A 147 -21.15 -11.53 13.86
C GLY A 147 -21.41 -11.47 15.36
N ALA A 148 -22.14 -10.48 15.85
CA ALA A 148 -22.64 -10.49 17.21
C ALA A 148 -23.72 -11.59 17.38
N PRO A 149 -23.66 -12.39 18.45
CA PRO A 149 -24.62 -13.46 18.69
C PRO A 149 -25.96 -12.99 19.28
N LEU A 150 -26.13 -11.67 19.49
CA LEU A 150 -27.29 -11.07 20.12
C LEU A 150 -28.40 -10.82 19.09
N ILE A 151 -29.60 -11.28 19.40
CA ILE A 151 -30.79 -11.23 18.54
C ILE A 151 -31.94 -10.60 19.33
N ALA A 152 -32.73 -9.77 18.65
CA ALA A 152 -33.98 -9.22 19.16
C ALA A 152 -35.15 -9.69 18.29
N LEU A 153 -36.24 -10.13 18.92
CA LEU A 153 -37.49 -10.51 18.25
C LEU A 153 -38.57 -9.50 18.61
N GLY A 154 -39.10 -8.80 17.61
CA GLY A 154 -40.26 -7.93 17.76
C GLY A 154 -41.52 -8.78 17.74
N LEU A 155 -42.37 -8.61 18.75
CA LEU A 155 -43.56 -9.42 18.95
C LEU A 155 -44.84 -8.70 18.49
N SER A 156 -45.90 -9.46 18.24
CA SER A 156 -47.20 -8.94 17.80
C SER A 156 -47.93 -8.07 18.83
N ASN A 157 -47.47 -8.07 20.09
CA ASN A 157 -48.08 -7.37 21.23
C ASN A 157 -47.28 -6.16 21.73
N GLY A 158 -46.36 -5.60 20.93
CA GLY A 158 -45.57 -4.43 21.33
C GLY A 158 -44.36 -4.73 22.19
N GLN A 159 -44.05 -6.00 22.46
CA GLN A 159 -42.88 -6.42 23.23
C GLN A 159 -41.71 -6.85 22.33
N VAL A 160 -40.51 -6.88 22.91
CA VAL A 160 -39.29 -7.35 22.27
C VAL A 160 -38.60 -8.37 23.16
N LEU A 161 -38.31 -9.55 22.61
CA LEU A 161 -37.56 -10.59 23.30
C LEU A 161 -36.10 -10.59 22.83
N VAL A 162 -35.15 -10.48 23.75
CA VAL A 162 -33.72 -10.40 23.44
C VAL A 162 -33.01 -11.65 23.95
N PHE A 163 -32.28 -12.33 23.07
CA PHE A 163 -31.50 -13.51 23.43
C PHE A 163 -30.16 -13.57 22.72
N ARG A 164 -29.28 -14.40 23.27
CA ARG A 164 -27.96 -14.67 22.69
C ARG A 164 -27.85 -16.15 22.38
N HIS A 165 -27.41 -16.49 21.18
CA HIS A 165 -27.02 -17.87 20.89
C HIS A 165 -25.53 -18.10 21.21
N SER A 166 -25.16 -19.30 21.65
CA SER A 166 -23.77 -19.65 21.91
C SER A 166 -23.48 -21.09 21.51
N TYR A 167 -22.20 -21.38 21.24
CA TYR A 167 -21.73 -22.68 20.77
C TYR A 167 -20.56 -23.13 21.64
N LEU A 168 -20.84 -23.96 22.64
CA LEU A 168 -19.83 -24.44 23.58
C LEU A 168 -19.05 -25.61 22.97
N THR A 169 -17.74 -25.47 22.86
CA THR A 169 -16.87 -26.57 22.42
C THR A 169 -16.44 -27.40 23.63
N THR A 170 -16.74 -28.69 23.61
CA THR A 170 -16.32 -29.67 24.62
C THR A 170 -15.58 -30.84 23.96
N TYR A 171 -14.87 -31.64 24.76
CA TYR A 171 -14.10 -32.79 24.28
C TYR A 171 -14.48 -34.10 24.98
N PRO A 172 -15.77 -34.52 24.96
CA PRO A 172 -16.14 -35.81 25.49
C PRO A 172 -15.38 -36.93 24.74
N ASN A 173 -14.73 -37.82 25.48
CA ASN A 173 -13.93 -38.93 24.92
C ASN A 173 -12.86 -38.48 23.90
N ASN A 174 -12.21 -37.33 24.12
CA ASN A 174 -11.23 -36.74 23.19
C ASN A 174 -11.78 -36.40 21.79
N GLN A 175 -13.10 -36.34 21.61
CA GLN A 175 -13.72 -35.89 20.35
C GLN A 175 -14.29 -34.49 20.50
N LYS A 176 -13.94 -33.59 19.58
CA LYS A 176 -14.49 -32.22 19.58
C LYS A 176 -16.00 -32.29 19.33
N THR A 177 -16.80 -31.81 20.28
CA THR A 177 -18.26 -31.70 20.17
C THR A 177 -18.67 -30.25 20.43
N ILE A 178 -19.49 -29.70 19.54
CA ILE A 178 -20.04 -28.34 19.67
C ILE A 178 -21.49 -28.48 20.14
N THR A 179 -21.82 -27.86 21.27
CA THR A 179 -23.17 -27.89 21.84
C THR A 179 -23.80 -26.49 21.71
N PRO A 180 -24.87 -26.32 20.92
CA PRO A 180 -25.56 -25.04 20.80
C PRO A 180 -26.43 -24.78 22.03
N SER A 181 -26.52 -23.53 22.45
CA SER A 181 -27.44 -23.10 23.51
C SER A 181 -27.96 -21.69 23.28
N VAL A 182 -29.06 -21.37 23.95
CA VAL A 182 -29.66 -20.02 23.97
C VAL A 182 -29.57 -19.50 25.40
N ALA A 183 -29.12 -18.26 25.54
CA ALA A 183 -28.98 -17.57 26.82
C ALA A 183 -29.77 -16.26 26.82
N TRP A 184 -30.17 -15.83 28.01
CA TRP A 184 -31.05 -14.68 28.26
C TRP A 184 -30.33 -13.58 29.03
N PRO A 185 -29.36 -12.87 28.43
CA PRO A 185 -28.53 -11.89 29.15
C PRO A 185 -29.34 -10.77 29.80
N TYR A 186 -30.52 -10.46 29.25
CA TYR A 186 -31.41 -9.43 29.75
C TYR A 186 -32.67 -10.00 30.44
N GLY A 187 -32.68 -11.31 30.75
CA GLY A 187 -33.83 -12.02 31.33
C GLY A 187 -34.73 -12.68 30.28
N GLU A 188 -35.58 -13.61 30.73
CA GLU A 188 -36.49 -14.39 29.89
C GLU A 188 -37.78 -13.65 29.53
N ALA A 189 -38.15 -12.63 30.31
CA ALA A 189 -39.35 -11.86 30.07
C ALA A 189 -39.14 -10.86 28.91
N PRO A 190 -40.06 -10.80 27.93
CA PRO A 190 -40.02 -9.79 26.87
C PRO A 190 -40.11 -8.37 27.44
N LEU A 191 -39.33 -7.45 26.86
CA LEU A 191 -39.29 -6.04 27.20
C LEU A 191 -40.41 -5.28 26.48
N VAL A 192 -41.12 -4.38 27.16
CA VAL A 192 -42.18 -3.59 26.53
C VAL A 192 -41.55 -2.44 25.74
N LEU A 193 -41.80 -2.40 24.43
CA LEU A 193 -41.31 -1.35 23.54
C LEU A 193 -42.44 -0.38 23.14
N ASP A 194 -43.65 -0.89 22.84
CA ASP A 194 -44.87 -0.12 22.61
C ASP A 194 -45.93 -0.44 23.68
N GLU A 195 -46.28 0.56 24.49
CA GLU A 195 -47.29 0.41 25.55
C GLU A 195 -48.71 0.26 24.99
N ALA A 196 -48.95 0.70 23.75
CA ALA A 196 -50.22 0.51 23.06
C ALA A 196 -50.41 -0.92 22.53
N GLY A 197 -49.39 -1.79 22.66
CA GLY A 197 -49.49 -3.20 22.33
C GLY A 197 -49.55 -3.52 20.83
N ARG A 198 -49.10 -2.62 19.95
CA ARG A 198 -49.09 -2.86 18.50
C ARG A 198 -47.89 -3.69 18.09
N ALA A 199 -48.03 -4.45 17.00
CA ALA A 199 -46.96 -5.30 16.48
C ALA A 199 -45.69 -4.50 16.14
N VAL A 200 -44.54 -4.98 16.63
CA VAL A 200 -43.23 -4.39 16.35
C VAL A 200 -42.75 -4.88 14.97
N GLU A 201 -43.01 -4.09 13.93
CA GLU A 201 -42.78 -4.45 12.51
C GLU A 201 -41.30 -4.47 12.13
N HIS A 202 -40.47 -3.67 12.80
CA HIS A 202 -39.02 -3.67 12.67
C HIS A 202 -38.39 -3.51 14.05
N VAL A 203 -37.28 -4.21 14.28
CA VAL A 203 -36.54 -4.13 15.53
C VAL A 203 -35.04 -4.21 15.25
N THR A 204 -34.24 -3.51 16.06
CA THR A 204 -32.79 -3.62 16.10
C THR A 204 -32.32 -3.51 17.55
N VAL A 205 -31.14 -4.06 17.81
CA VAL A 205 -30.53 -4.11 19.13
C VAL A 205 -29.07 -3.74 18.99
N SER A 206 -28.51 -3.01 19.94
CA SER A 206 -27.08 -2.77 20.02
C SER A 206 -26.63 -2.84 21.47
N ALA A 207 -25.62 -3.65 21.76
CA ALA A 207 -25.01 -3.74 23.08
C ALA A 207 -23.59 -3.13 23.05
N ASP A 208 -23.31 -2.25 24.01
CA ASP A 208 -21.98 -1.66 24.23
C ASP A 208 -21.67 -1.69 25.74
N GLY A 209 -20.76 -2.58 26.15
CA GLY A 209 -20.48 -2.83 27.56
C GLY A 209 -21.74 -3.20 28.35
N ASP A 210 -22.08 -2.37 29.34
CA ASP A 210 -23.24 -2.54 30.23
C ASP A 210 -24.51 -1.84 29.71
N SER A 211 -24.46 -1.25 28.51
CA SER A 211 -25.56 -0.53 27.87
C SER A 211 -26.18 -1.36 26.74
N LEU A 212 -27.51 -1.44 26.72
CA LEU A 212 -28.28 -2.02 25.64
C LEU A 212 -29.26 -0.98 25.10
N LYS A 213 -29.21 -0.73 23.80
CA LYS A 213 -30.26 0.03 23.11
C LYS A 213 -31.10 -0.87 22.23
N LEU A 214 -32.41 -0.71 22.36
CA LEU A 214 -33.40 -1.36 21.51
C LEU A 214 -34.19 -0.28 20.80
N ALA A 215 -34.29 -0.40 19.48
CA ALA A 215 -35.13 0.46 18.67
C ALA A 215 -36.07 -0.40 17.84
N GLY A 216 -37.32 0.07 17.69
CA GLY A 216 -38.29 -0.59 16.83
C GLY A 216 -39.36 0.36 16.34
N SER A 217 -40.13 -0.09 15.35
CA SER A 217 -41.23 0.69 14.77
C SER A 217 -42.57 0.00 14.90
N THR A 218 -43.60 0.81 15.09
CA THR A 218 -45.02 0.42 15.00
C THR A 218 -45.69 1.35 13.98
N GLY A 219 -45.78 0.91 12.72
CA GLY A 219 -46.16 1.77 11.60
C GLY A 219 -45.14 2.91 11.39
N THR A 220 -45.55 4.15 11.64
CA THR A 220 -44.68 5.34 11.50
C THR A 220 -44.09 5.85 12.82
N GLN A 221 -44.48 5.25 13.96
CA GLN A 221 -43.92 5.62 15.26
C GLN A 221 -42.67 4.81 15.57
N LEU A 222 -41.62 5.51 16.01
CA LEU A 222 -40.37 4.92 16.48
C LEU A 222 -40.36 4.86 18.00
N HIS A 223 -39.92 3.73 18.52
CA HIS A 223 -39.74 3.51 19.94
C HIS A 223 -38.30 3.14 20.19
N VAL A 224 -37.64 3.86 21.10
CA VAL A 224 -36.26 3.58 21.48
C VAL A 224 -36.18 3.51 23.01
N ILE A 225 -35.63 2.41 23.52
CA ILE A 225 -35.33 2.24 24.94
C ILE A 225 -33.84 2.00 25.12
N SER A 226 -33.30 2.54 26.20
CA SER A 226 -31.93 2.34 26.65
C SER A 226 -31.98 1.67 28.02
N LEU A 227 -31.24 0.58 28.16
CA LEU A 227 -31.13 -0.22 29.37
C LEU A 227 -29.69 -0.16 29.84
N GLU A 228 -29.45 0.43 31.01
CA GLU A 228 -28.14 0.45 31.65
C GLU A 228 -28.13 -0.55 32.81
N GLN A 229 -27.13 -1.44 32.83
CA GLN A 229 -26.85 -2.29 33.96
C GLN A 229 -25.81 -1.60 34.85
N LYS A 230 -26.14 -1.36 36.12
CA LYS A 230 -25.22 -0.78 37.11
C LYS A 230 -25.01 -1.77 38.23
N GLU A 231 -23.77 -2.21 38.39
CA GLU A 231 -23.35 -2.98 39.56
C GLU A 231 -23.13 -2.02 40.73
N ASN A 232 -23.77 -2.29 41.86
CA ASN A 232 -23.52 -1.54 43.08
C ASN A 232 -22.15 -1.94 43.66
N MET A 233 -21.18 -1.03 43.62
CA MET A 233 -19.80 -1.26 44.08
C MET A 233 -19.68 -1.68 45.55
N MET A 234 -20.69 -1.42 46.39
CA MET A 234 -20.69 -1.79 47.81
C MET A 234 -21.43 -3.12 48.09
N THR A 235 -22.49 -3.43 47.34
CA THR A 235 -23.34 -4.61 47.60
C THR A 235 -23.22 -5.72 46.55
N GLY A 236 -22.62 -5.44 45.40
CA GLY A 236 -22.59 -6.34 44.23
C GLY A 236 -23.96 -6.53 43.56
N GLU A 237 -25.00 -5.81 44.00
CA GLU A 237 -26.33 -5.93 43.41
C GLU A 237 -26.40 -5.23 42.05
N MET A 238 -26.91 -5.95 41.05
CA MET A 238 -27.14 -5.42 39.71
C MET A 238 -28.47 -4.68 39.66
N THR A 239 -28.42 -3.37 39.45
CA THR A 239 -29.59 -2.54 39.18
C THR A 239 -29.74 -2.32 37.68
N ARG A 240 -30.99 -2.27 37.19
CA ARG A 240 -31.30 -2.00 35.79
C ARG A 240 -32.08 -0.70 35.70
N GLU A 241 -31.50 0.27 35.02
CA GLU A 241 -32.16 1.54 34.73
C GLU A 241 -32.64 1.52 33.29
N GLN A 242 -33.96 1.64 33.10
CA GLN A 242 -34.57 1.73 31.78
C GLN A 242 -34.98 3.17 31.51
N THR A 243 -34.50 3.74 30.41
CA THR A 243 -34.90 5.07 29.94
C THR A 243 -35.48 4.98 28.54
N ARG A 244 -36.50 5.79 28.26
CA ARG A 244 -37.12 5.89 26.93
C ARG A 244 -36.60 7.13 26.22
N ILE A 245 -36.22 6.97 24.96
CA ILE A 245 -35.77 8.07 24.11
C ILE A 245 -36.93 8.39 23.16
N GLU A 246 -37.53 9.55 23.35
CA GLU A 246 -38.58 10.04 22.46
C GLU A 246 -37.95 10.58 21.18
N LEU A 247 -38.40 10.06 20.03
CA LEU A 247 -37.98 10.52 18.72
C LEU A 247 -39.21 11.01 17.92
N PRO A 248 -39.03 11.94 16.97
CA PRO A 248 -40.10 12.39 16.09
C PRO A 248 -40.75 11.22 15.33
N GLN A 249 -42.04 11.34 15.04
CA GLN A 249 -42.75 10.38 14.18
C GLN A 249 -42.25 10.46 12.73
N MET A 250 -42.23 9.32 12.04
CA MET A 250 -41.80 9.24 10.64
C MET A 250 -42.86 9.79 9.70
N SER A 251 -42.41 10.42 8.62
CA SER A 251 -43.29 10.88 7.54
C SER A 251 -43.79 9.75 6.63
N ALA A 252 -43.15 8.58 6.68
CA ALA A 252 -43.47 7.43 5.86
C ALA A 252 -43.28 6.12 6.64
N ALA A 253 -43.80 5.02 6.10
CA ALA A 253 -43.63 3.69 6.68
C ALA A 253 -42.14 3.32 6.78
N VAL A 254 -41.75 2.77 7.93
CA VAL A 254 -40.39 2.27 8.17
C VAL A 254 -40.19 0.97 7.37
N LYS A 255 -38.96 0.76 6.88
CA LYS A 255 -38.52 -0.45 6.18
C LYS A 255 -37.39 -1.18 6.89
N ALA A 256 -36.52 -0.43 7.59
CA ALA A 256 -35.43 -0.99 8.39
C ALA A 256 -34.93 0.05 9.40
N ILE A 257 -34.34 -0.44 10.49
CA ILE A 257 -33.76 0.38 11.56
C ILE A 257 -32.39 -0.21 11.91
N TYR A 258 -31.39 0.64 12.08
CA TYR A 258 -30.04 0.24 12.48
C TYR A 258 -29.49 1.20 13.54
N ILE A 259 -28.78 0.66 14.53
CA ILE A 259 -28.02 1.44 15.51
C ILE A 259 -26.53 1.21 15.22
N ASP A 260 -25.72 2.27 15.26
CA ASP A 260 -24.27 2.10 15.13
C ASP A 260 -23.65 1.50 16.41
N PRO A 261 -22.48 0.87 16.34
CA PRO A 261 -21.82 0.23 17.50
C PRO A 261 -21.58 1.15 18.68
N ARG A 262 -21.34 2.44 18.40
CA ARG A 262 -21.06 3.46 19.41
C ARG A 262 -22.34 4.07 19.99
N GLN A 263 -23.50 3.58 19.54
CA GLN A 263 -24.83 4.01 19.96
C GLN A 263 -25.06 5.53 19.85
N GLN A 264 -24.40 6.16 18.88
CA GLN A 264 -24.47 7.58 18.57
C GLN A 264 -25.56 7.87 17.53
N TRP A 265 -25.71 7.00 16.54
CA TRP A 265 -26.57 7.19 15.37
C TRP A 265 -27.62 6.10 15.27
N LEU A 266 -28.86 6.51 15.02
CA LEU A 266 -29.95 5.64 14.62
C LEU A 266 -30.31 5.94 13.16
N TYR A 267 -30.17 4.94 12.30
CA TYR A 267 -30.53 5.02 10.89
C TYR A 267 -31.90 4.39 10.67
N VAL A 268 -32.83 5.15 10.12
CA VAL A 268 -34.19 4.69 9.84
C VAL A 268 -34.44 4.81 8.35
N ILE A 269 -34.53 3.67 7.67
CA ILE A 269 -34.88 3.63 6.25
C ILE A 269 -36.40 3.64 6.16
N ASN A 270 -36.96 4.61 5.44
CA ASN A 270 -38.40 4.80 5.35
C ASN A 270 -38.85 5.19 3.94
N GLY A 271 -40.15 5.02 3.70
CA GLY A 271 -40.78 5.32 2.41
C GLY A 271 -40.19 4.54 1.24
N ARG A 272 -40.09 5.18 0.06
CA ARG A 272 -39.56 4.52 -1.15
C ARG A 272 -38.03 4.59 -1.24
N ALA A 273 -37.43 5.70 -0.83
CA ALA A 273 -36.03 6.01 -1.12
C ALA A 273 -35.39 6.98 -0.10
N GLN A 274 -35.82 6.96 1.17
CA GLN A 274 -35.34 7.91 2.19
C GLN A 274 -34.68 7.21 3.37
N ALA A 275 -33.73 7.90 3.99
CA ALA A 275 -33.17 7.56 5.29
C ALA A 275 -33.19 8.78 6.21
N ASP A 276 -33.81 8.63 7.38
CA ASP A 276 -33.77 9.61 8.45
C ASP A 276 -32.72 9.17 9.47
N VAL A 277 -31.79 10.07 9.81
CA VAL A 277 -30.69 9.78 10.75
C VAL A 277 -30.88 10.61 12.02
N PHE A 278 -30.92 9.94 13.16
CA PHE A 278 -31.09 10.57 14.47
C PHE A 278 -29.81 10.47 15.29
N SER A 279 -29.44 11.57 15.95
CA SER A 279 -28.44 11.55 17.03
C SER A 279 -29.12 10.98 18.28
N LEU A 280 -28.68 9.80 18.73
CA LEU A 280 -29.17 9.20 19.98
C LEU A 280 -28.59 9.91 21.22
N ARG A 281 -27.48 10.65 21.05
CA ARG A 281 -26.89 11.48 22.10
C ARG A 281 -27.72 12.75 22.31
N ASP A 282 -28.00 13.46 21.23
CA ASP A 282 -28.66 14.78 21.28
C ASP A 282 -30.19 14.67 21.20
N ARG A 283 -30.70 13.47 20.84
CA ARG A 283 -32.14 13.16 20.66
C ARG A 283 -32.79 14.01 19.58
N THR A 284 -32.03 14.37 18.55
CA THR A 284 -32.45 15.22 17.44
C THR A 284 -32.30 14.52 16.10
N LEU A 285 -33.10 14.94 15.12
CA LEU A 285 -32.93 14.55 13.72
C LEU A 285 -31.69 15.29 13.16
N ASN A 286 -30.67 14.54 12.76
CA ASN A 286 -29.48 15.09 12.10
C ASN A 286 -29.77 15.46 10.65
N GLY A 287 -30.50 14.60 9.93
CA GLY A 287 -30.88 14.89 8.54
C GLY A 287 -31.79 13.85 7.92
N ARG A 288 -32.43 14.24 6.82
CA ARG A 288 -33.18 13.34 5.93
C ARG A 288 -32.43 13.22 4.61
N TYR A 289 -32.10 12.00 4.22
CA TYR A 289 -31.23 11.70 3.09
C TYR A 289 -31.99 10.95 2.00
N LYS A 290 -31.86 11.44 0.76
CA LYS A 290 -32.39 10.77 -0.42
C LYS A 290 -31.40 9.68 -0.86
N LEU A 291 -31.82 8.42 -0.79
CA LEU A 291 -30.96 7.26 -1.06
C LEU A 291 -30.95 6.83 -2.53
N LEU A 292 -31.99 7.16 -3.31
CA LEU A 292 -32.08 6.82 -4.74
C LEU A 292 -32.44 8.06 -5.55
N GLU A 293 -31.78 8.24 -6.70
CA GLU A 293 -32.08 9.35 -7.60
C GLU A 293 -33.29 9.08 -8.51
N ASP A 294 -33.45 7.84 -8.95
CA ASP A 294 -34.55 7.40 -9.82
C ASP A 294 -35.87 7.29 -9.03
N GLY A 295 -36.85 8.12 -9.38
CA GLY A 295 -38.17 8.13 -8.75
C GLY A 295 -39.01 6.87 -8.97
N ASN A 296 -38.63 6.01 -9.93
CA ASN A 296 -39.27 4.73 -10.18
C ASN A 296 -38.61 3.56 -9.45
N ALA A 297 -37.45 3.79 -8.83
CA ALA A 297 -36.76 2.80 -8.01
C ALA A 297 -37.20 2.91 -6.55
N GLU A 298 -37.13 1.80 -5.82
CA GLU A 298 -37.37 1.78 -4.38
C GLU A 298 -36.36 0.90 -3.68
N ILE A 299 -36.16 1.17 -2.39
CA ILE A 299 -35.31 0.37 -1.52
C ILE A 299 -36.03 -0.92 -1.18
N THR A 300 -35.36 -2.05 -1.41
CA THR A 300 -35.90 -3.40 -1.21
C THR A 300 -35.10 -4.18 -0.17
N ALA A 301 -33.81 -3.88 0.00
CA ALA A 301 -32.97 -4.51 1.02
C ALA A 301 -31.96 -3.54 1.60
N SER A 302 -31.51 -3.81 2.82
CA SER A 302 -30.40 -3.08 3.45
C SER A 302 -29.67 -3.97 4.45
N ALA A 303 -28.42 -3.63 4.76
CA ALA A 303 -27.65 -4.26 5.83
C ALA A 303 -26.49 -3.36 6.30
N GLN A 304 -26.11 -3.45 7.57
CA GLN A 304 -24.83 -2.94 8.06
C GLN A 304 -23.67 -3.89 7.70
N LEU A 305 -22.49 -3.34 7.41
CA LEU A 305 -21.25 -4.10 7.31
C LEU A 305 -20.60 -4.31 8.68
N VAL A 306 -19.59 -5.19 8.74
CA VAL A 306 -18.77 -5.41 9.96
C VAL A 306 -18.24 -4.09 10.51
N GLY A 307 -18.23 -3.93 11.83
CA GLY A 307 -17.89 -2.67 12.50
C GLY A 307 -18.98 -1.59 12.41
N GLY A 308 -20.14 -1.85 11.81
CA GLY A 308 -21.37 -1.06 11.91
C GLY A 308 -21.33 0.40 11.42
N ILE A 309 -20.24 0.82 10.79
CA ILE A 309 -20.06 2.18 10.23
C ILE A 309 -20.76 2.31 8.87
N SER A 310 -20.64 1.29 8.02
CA SER A 310 -21.20 1.29 6.66
C SER A 310 -22.56 0.61 6.57
N LEU A 311 -23.47 1.23 5.81
CA LEU A 311 -24.75 0.68 5.36
C LEU A 311 -24.70 0.37 3.87
N ILE A 312 -25.12 -0.83 3.48
CA ILE A 312 -25.39 -1.18 2.08
C ILE A 312 -26.89 -1.12 1.84
N ILE A 313 -27.31 -0.36 0.84
CA ILE A 313 -28.69 -0.17 0.43
C ILE A 313 -28.90 -0.78 -0.95
N GLY A 314 -29.76 -1.79 -1.06
CA GLY A 314 -30.16 -2.44 -2.31
C GLY A 314 -31.52 -1.96 -2.80
N ASN A 315 -31.70 -1.93 -4.12
CA ASN A 315 -32.91 -1.39 -4.75
C ASN A 315 -33.62 -2.37 -5.70
N SER A 316 -34.83 -1.98 -6.11
CA SER A 316 -35.70 -2.71 -7.04
C SER A 316 -35.15 -2.84 -8.48
N LYS A 317 -34.03 -2.17 -8.79
CA LYS A 317 -33.36 -2.21 -10.10
C LYS A 317 -32.07 -3.03 -10.08
N GLY A 318 -31.78 -3.78 -9.01
CA GLY A 318 -30.62 -4.66 -8.92
C GLY A 318 -29.28 -3.93 -8.72
N SER A 319 -29.33 -2.70 -8.21
CA SER A 319 -28.15 -1.94 -7.81
C SER A 319 -28.09 -1.80 -6.29
N MET A 320 -26.88 -1.65 -5.77
CA MET A 320 -26.60 -1.43 -4.35
C MET A 320 -25.69 -0.22 -4.19
N SER A 321 -25.80 0.47 -3.06
CA SER A 321 -24.97 1.63 -2.74
C SER A 321 -24.49 1.56 -1.29
N GLN A 322 -23.26 1.99 -1.04
CA GLN A 322 -22.68 2.07 0.30
C GLN A 322 -22.77 3.50 0.83
N TRP A 323 -23.16 3.61 2.10
CA TRP A 323 -23.34 4.86 2.83
C TRP A 323 -22.68 4.79 4.20
N PHE A 324 -22.06 5.86 4.66
CA PHE A 324 -21.64 6.03 6.06
C PHE A 324 -21.60 7.52 6.44
N MET A 325 -21.49 7.81 7.73
CA MET A 325 -21.35 9.17 8.24
C MET A 325 -19.93 9.70 7.99
N ALA A 326 -19.83 10.85 7.33
CA ALA A 326 -18.58 11.57 7.08
C ALA A 326 -18.80 13.08 7.26
N ARG A 327 -17.73 13.84 7.55
CA ARG A 327 -17.85 15.30 7.59
C ARG A 327 -17.92 15.87 6.19
N ASP A 328 -18.87 16.77 5.98
CA ASP A 328 -18.95 17.59 4.77
C ASP A 328 -18.08 18.85 4.92
N THR A 329 -18.05 19.69 3.89
CA THR A 329 -17.24 20.91 3.78
C THR A 329 -17.43 21.94 4.90
N ASP A 330 -18.57 21.93 5.58
CA ASP A 330 -18.89 22.76 6.75
C ASP A 330 -18.50 22.10 8.09
N GLY A 331 -17.93 20.89 8.06
CA GLY A 331 -17.51 20.12 9.23
C GLY A 331 -18.61 19.28 9.88
N GLU A 332 -19.85 19.38 9.40
CA GLU A 332 -21.00 18.65 9.93
C GLU A 332 -21.02 17.19 9.45
N GLN A 333 -21.40 16.28 10.36
CA GLN A 333 -21.52 14.85 10.05
C GLN A 333 -22.80 14.59 9.25
N ARG A 334 -22.65 14.02 8.06
CA ARG A 334 -23.76 13.68 7.15
C ARG A 334 -23.64 12.25 6.64
N LEU A 335 -24.78 11.61 6.39
CA LEU A 335 -24.81 10.32 5.72
C LEU A 335 -24.49 10.52 4.23
N MET A 336 -23.30 10.11 3.80
CA MET A 336 -22.82 10.33 2.43
C MET A 336 -22.87 9.05 1.60
N ARG A 337 -23.17 9.19 0.30
CA ARG A 337 -23.10 8.11 -0.67
C ARG A 337 -21.66 7.93 -1.12
N ILE A 338 -21.10 6.74 -0.91
CA ILE A 338 -19.67 6.51 -1.05
C ILE A 338 -19.33 5.82 -2.36
N ARG A 339 -20.07 4.76 -2.70
CA ARG A 339 -19.83 3.95 -3.91
C ARG A 339 -21.04 3.09 -4.26
N ASP A 340 -21.07 2.65 -5.50
CA ASP A 340 -22.16 1.86 -6.07
C ASP A 340 -21.68 0.50 -6.59
N PHE A 341 -22.57 -0.49 -6.48
CA PHE A 341 -22.40 -1.85 -6.96
C PHE A 341 -23.59 -2.21 -7.85
N LYS A 342 -23.32 -2.99 -8.90
CA LYS A 342 -24.38 -3.47 -9.80
C LYS A 342 -24.35 -4.99 -9.84
N MET A 343 -25.51 -5.57 -9.63
CA MET A 343 -25.71 -7.03 -9.64
C MET A 343 -26.52 -7.47 -10.86
N GLY A 344 -27.55 -6.70 -11.22
CA GLY A 344 -28.43 -7.06 -12.34
C GLY A 344 -29.52 -6.03 -12.54
N SER A 345 -30.71 -6.51 -12.92
CA SER A 345 -31.92 -5.70 -13.09
C SER A 345 -33.07 -6.13 -12.17
N ALA A 346 -32.94 -7.29 -11.49
CA ALA A 346 -33.93 -7.80 -10.57
C ALA A 346 -33.80 -7.12 -9.19
N PRO A 347 -34.89 -6.95 -8.43
CA PRO A 347 -34.85 -6.42 -7.07
C PRO A 347 -33.88 -7.18 -6.17
N ILE A 348 -33.11 -6.44 -5.35
CA ILE A 348 -32.29 -7.05 -4.30
C ILE A 348 -33.19 -7.42 -3.13
N GLU A 349 -33.24 -8.69 -2.75
CA GLU A 349 -34.11 -9.19 -1.68
C GLU A 349 -33.39 -9.22 -0.33
N GLN A 350 -32.14 -9.66 -0.31
CA GLN A 350 -31.37 -9.80 0.93
C GLN A 350 -29.91 -9.41 0.73
N ILE A 351 -29.33 -8.84 1.78
CA ILE A 351 -27.90 -8.51 1.87
C ILE A 351 -27.39 -9.09 3.20
N LYS A 352 -26.25 -9.78 3.16
CA LYS A 352 -25.57 -10.30 4.35
C LYS A 352 -24.10 -9.91 4.31
N ALA A 353 -23.63 -9.25 5.37
CA ALA A 353 -22.23 -8.89 5.52
C ALA A 353 -21.38 -10.09 5.96
N GLU A 354 -20.12 -10.11 5.52
CA GLU A 354 -19.08 -10.93 6.14
C GLU A 354 -18.82 -10.42 7.58
N GLN A 355 -18.41 -11.32 8.47
CA GLN A 355 -18.24 -11.00 9.90
C GLN A 355 -16.80 -10.63 10.29
N ARG A 356 -15.84 -10.84 9.38
CA ARG A 356 -14.40 -10.62 9.64
C ARG A 356 -13.73 -9.66 8.66
N ARG A 357 -14.42 -9.29 7.58
CA ARG A 357 -13.91 -8.48 6.47
C ARG A 357 -15.01 -7.59 5.93
N LYS A 358 -14.67 -6.54 5.20
CA LYS A 358 -15.62 -5.57 4.61
C LYS A 358 -16.31 -6.12 3.33
N GLY A 359 -16.50 -7.43 3.26
CA GLY A 359 -17.21 -8.14 2.21
C GLY A 359 -18.70 -8.28 2.52
N PHE A 360 -19.51 -8.48 1.48
CA PHE A 360 -20.93 -8.79 1.63
C PHE A 360 -21.43 -9.61 0.45
N ILE A 361 -22.52 -10.34 0.67
CA ILE A 361 -23.24 -11.07 -0.36
C ILE A 361 -24.66 -10.52 -0.49
N ALA A 362 -25.21 -10.58 -1.69
CA ALA A 362 -26.58 -10.17 -1.98
C ALA A 362 -27.30 -11.24 -2.79
N LEU A 363 -28.58 -11.46 -2.51
CA LEU A 363 -29.48 -12.35 -3.25
C LEU A 363 -30.57 -11.49 -3.90
N ASP A 364 -30.78 -11.67 -5.19
CA ASP A 364 -31.85 -10.98 -5.93
C ASP A 364 -33.11 -11.85 -6.09
N ALA A 365 -34.22 -11.23 -6.49
CA ALA A 365 -35.51 -11.88 -6.70
C ALA A 365 -35.49 -12.95 -7.82
N SER A 366 -34.47 -12.93 -8.69
CA SER A 366 -34.30 -13.92 -9.76
C SER A 366 -33.49 -15.15 -9.31
N GLY A 367 -33.04 -15.17 -8.05
CA GLY A 367 -32.25 -16.24 -7.46
C GLY A 367 -30.76 -16.19 -7.80
N LYS A 368 -30.25 -15.03 -8.24
CA LYS A 368 -28.81 -14.81 -8.38
C LYS A 368 -28.20 -14.39 -7.05
N LEU A 369 -27.03 -14.91 -6.75
CA LEU A 369 -26.19 -14.55 -5.62
C LEU A 369 -24.97 -13.77 -6.14
N GLY A 370 -24.78 -12.57 -5.61
CA GLY A 370 -23.59 -11.77 -5.85
C GLY A 370 -22.69 -11.74 -4.63
N VAL A 371 -21.38 -11.83 -4.86
CA VAL A 371 -20.33 -11.68 -3.84
C VAL A 371 -19.56 -10.40 -4.12
N PHE A 372 -19.46 -9.53 -3.12
CA PHE A 372 -18.89 -8.19 -3.28
C PHE A 372 -17.91 -7.88 -2.15
N HIS A 373 -16.96 -7.00 -2.44
CA HIS A 373 -16.10 -6.40 -1.42
C HIS A 373 -16.18 -4.88 -1.49
N SER A 374 -16.48 -4.25 -0.36
CA SER A 374 -16.87 -2.84 -0.32
C SER A 374 -15.68 -1.89 -0.56
N THR A 375 -14.67 -1.92 0.31
CA THR A 375 -13.47 -1.05 0.24
C THR A 375 -12.69 -1.22 -1.06
N ALA A 376 -12.44 -2.47 -1.46
CA ALA A 376 -11.80 -2.82 -2.72
C ALA A 376 -12.65 -2.50 -3.97
N HIS A 377 -13.93 -2.14 -3.79
CA HIS A 377 -14.90 -1.89 -4.86
C HIS A 377 -14.92 -2.99 -5.93
N ARG A 378 -15.09 -4.25 -5.49
CA ARG A 378 -15.12 -5.42 -6.39
C ARG A 378 -16.45 -6.14 -6.38
N THR A 379 -16.88 -6.48 -7.59
CA THR A 379 -17.80 -7.60 -7.83
C THR A 379 -16.95 -8.84 -8.06
N LEU A 380 -17.04 -9.80 -7.14
CA LEU A 380 -16.19 -11.00 -7.14
C LEU A 380 -16.83 -12.17 -7.88
N LEU A 381 -18.16 -12.29 -7.80
CA LEU A 381 -18.97 -13.33 -8.42
C LEU A 381 -20.41 -12.86 -8.56
N ILE A 382 -21.11 -13.24 -9.63
CA ILE A 382 -22.57 -13.16 -9.75
C ILE A 382 -23.05 -14.41 -10.46
N ASP A 383 -23.62 -15.36 -9.70
CA ASP A 383 -24.06 -16.65 -10.21
C ASP A 383 -25.51 -16.94 -9.83
N LYS A 384 -26.23 -17.69 -10.66
CA LYS A 384 -27.58 -18.17 -10.33
C LYS A 384 -27.47 -19.38 -9.41
N VAL A 385 -28.07 -19.30 -8.22
CA VAL A 385 -27.97 -20.35 -7.19
C VAL A 385 -29.30 -20.98 -6.82
N THR A 386 -30.42 -20.32 -7.13
CA THR A 386 -31.77 -20.83 -6.93
C THR A 386 -32.70 -20.30 -8.04
N ASP A 387 -33.87 -20.90 -8.19
CA ASP A 387 -34.89 -20.52 -9.17
C ASP A 387 -35.97 -19.58 -8.61
N GLY A 388 -35.90 -19.24 -7.31
CA GLY A 388 -36.88 -18.39 -6.64
C GLY A 388 -36.35 -17.73 -5.37
N PRO A 389 -37.20 -17.00 -4.62
CA PRO A 389 -36.78 -16.34 -3.38
C PRO A 389 -36.33 -17.36 -2.34
N GLY A 390 -35.42 -16.95 -1.46
CA GLY A 390 -34.92 -17.80 -0.38
C GLY A 390 -34.25 -16.99 0.72
N ILE A 391 -34.05 -17.62 1.89
CA ILE A 391 -33.38 -17.00 3.04
C ILE A 391 -31.91 -17.37 3.04
N LEU A 392 -31.07 -16.34 3.07
CA LEU A 392 -29.63 -16.42 2.91
C LEU A 392 -28.92 -16.43 4.26
N ALA A 393 -28.03 -17.39 4.47
CA ALA A 393 -27.08 -17.42 5.57
C ALA A 393 -25.64 -17.50 5.05
N LEU A 394 -24.75 -16.73 5.69
CA LEU A 394 -23.32 -16.74 5.45
C LEU A 394 -22.62 -17.15 6.74
N SER A 395 -21.70 -18.09 6.62
CA SER A 395 -20.83 -18.51 7.73
C SER A 395 -19.90 -17.38 8.19
N PRO A 396 -19.53 -17.32 9.48
CA PRO A 396 -18.60 -16.31 10.02
C PRO A 396 -17.26 -16.22 9.28
N ARG A 397 -16.76 -17.34 8.74
CA ARG A 397 -15.51 -17.41 7.96
C ARG A 397 -15.69 -17.10 6.48
N ALA A 398 -16.90 -16.77 6.05
CA ALA A 398 -17.26 -16.47 4.68
C ALA A 398 -16.87 -17.54 3.66
N ASN A 399 -16.83 -18.82 4.07
CA ASN A 399 -16.45 -19.94 3.22
C ASN A 399 -17.60 -20.91 2.91
N ARG A 400 -18.79 -20.61 3.45
CA ARG A 400 -20.02 -21.40 3.25
C ARG A 400 -21.24 -20.51 3.27
N VAL A 401 -22.11 -20.75 2.31
CA VAL A 401 -23.41 -20.10 2.14
C VAL A 401 -24.48 -21.18 2.23
N LEU A 402 -25.60 -20.87 2.87
CA LEU A 402 -26.77 -21.74 2.96
C LEU A 402 -28.00 -20.95 2.55
N ILE A 403 -28.81 -21.52 1.66
CA ILE A 403 -30.04 -20.89 1.18
C ILE A 403 -31.21 -21.83 1.48
N GLU A 404 -32.20 -21.36 2.23
CA GLU A 404 -33.50 -22.06 2.33
C GLU A 404 -34.44 -21.51 1.27
N SER A 405 -34.87 -22.38 0.35
CA SER A 405 -35.80 -22.01 -0.71
C SER A 405 -36.72 -23.20 -1.03
N ALA A 406 -38.02 -22.93 -1.17
CA ALA A 406 -39.05 -23.93 -1.46
C ALA A 406 -39.00 -25.17 -0.53
N GLY A 407 -38.74 -24.98 0.77
CA GLY A 407 -38.68 -26.05 1.77
C GLY A 407 -37.45 -26.96 1.64
N LYS A 408 -36.38 -26.48 0.99
CA LYS A 408 -35.11 -27.19 0.82
C LYS A 408 -33.96 -26.32 1.30
N LEU A 409 -32.90 -26.96 1.80
CA LEU A 409 -31.64 -26.30 2.15
C LEU A 409 -30.59 -26.55 1.06
N LEU A 410 -30.05 -25.46 0.51
CA LEU A 410 -29.06 -25.44 -0.56
C LEU A 410 -27.70 -25.01 0.01
N PRO A 411 -26.85 -25.96 0.44
CA PRO A 411 -25.50 -25.66 0.89
C PRO A 411 -24.58 -25.35 -0.32
N LEU A 412 -23.77 -24.30 -0.17
CA LEU A 412 -22.81 -23.84 -1.17
C LEU A 412 -21.48 -23.54 -0.48
N ALA A 413 -20.37 -24.08 -0.99
CA ALA A 413 -19.03 -23.72 -0.53
C ALA A 413 -18.50 -22.53 -1.34
N LEU A 414 -18.06 -21.49 -0.62
CA LEU A 414 -17.57 -20.23 -1.17
C LEU A 414 -16.05 -20.16 -0.97
N ASP A 415 -15.29 -20.04 -2.05
CA ASP A 415 -13.85 -19.78 -1.99
C ASP A 415 -13.55 -18.35 -2.45
N ASN A 416 -13.03 -17.54 -1.53
CA ASN A 416 -12.75 -16.12 -1.73
C ASN A 416 -11.56 -15.66 -0.86
N PRO A 417 -10.32 -16.01 -1.27
CA PRO A 417 -9.14 -15.83 -0.41
C PRO A 417 -8.66 -14.38 -0.32
N HIS A 418 -8.78 -13.58 -1.39
CA HIS A 418 -8.19 -12.23 -1.48
C HIS A 418 -9.17 -11.14 -1.97
N PRO A 419 -10.32 -10.93 -1.30
CA PRO A 419 -11.32 -9.95 -1.75
C PRO A 419 -10.92 -8.49 -1.52
N GLU A 420 -10.05 -8.23 -0.53
CA GLU A 420 -9.60 -6.88 -0.16
C GLU A 420 -8.70 -6.18 -1.19
N VAL A 421 -8.28 -6.85 -2.27
CA VAL A 421 -7.36 -6.28 -3.26
C VAL A 421 -8.04 -6.12 -4.63
N SER A 422 -7.91 -4.91 -5.17
CA SER A 422 -8.32 -4.55 -6.54
C SER A 422 -7.34 -3.54 -7.15
N TRP A 423 -7.32 -3.44 -8.49
CA TRP A 423 -6.48 -2.44 -9.15
C TRP A 423 -6.79 -1.01 -8.70
N SER A 424 -8.07 -0.67 -8.52
CA SER A 424 -8.49 0.64 -8.03
C SER A 424 -8.08 0.90 -6.58
N SER A 425 -8.13 -0.11 -5.70
CA SER A 425 -7.70 0.05 -4.31
C SER A 425 -6.19 0.26 -4.14
N LEU A 426 -5.38 -0.32 -5.04
CA LEU A 426 -3.93 -0.23 -4.99
C LEU A 426 -3.42 1.14 -5.49
N TRP A 427 -4.07 1.70 -6.52
CA TRP A 427 -3.57 2.88 -7.24
C TRP A 427 -4.49 4.10 -7.21
N GLY A 428 -5.75 3.94 -6.84
CA GLY A 428 -6.75 5.00 -6.73
C GLY A 428 -6.92 5.49 -5.29
N LYS A 429 -7.60 6.63 -5.14
CA LYS A 429 -8.06 7.09 -3.82
C LYS A 429 -9.21 6.21 -3.36
N VAL A 430 -9.16 5.76 -2.12
CA VAL A 430 -10.23 4.96 -1.51
C VAL A 430 -10.82 5.76 -0.36
N TRP A 431 -12.15 5.78 -0.29
CA TRP A 431 -12.85 6.39 0.84
C TRP A 431 -13.02 5.37 1.96
N TYR A 432 -12.02 5.32 2.83
CA TYR A 432 -12.01 4.42 3.98
C TYR A 432 -13.05 4.85 5.01
N GLU A 433 -13.52 3.90 5.83
CA GLU A 433 -14.43 4.21 6.92
C GLU A 433 -13.76 5.14 7.94
N ASN A 434 -14.52 6.09 8.51
CA ASN A 434 -14.05 7.17 9.39
C ASN A 434 -13.14 8.22 8.73
N TYR A 435 -13.00 8.23 7.41
CA TYR A 435 -12.33 9.31 6.68
C TYR A 435 -13.37 10.27 6.11
N ASP A 436 -13.08 11.56 6.19
CA ASP A 436 -13.96 12.60 5.63
C ASP A 436 -13.87 12.68 4.09
N GLU A 437 -12.77 12.18 3.51
CA GLU A 437 -12.54 12.20 2.06
C GLU A 437 -11.75 10.97 1.56
N PRO A 438 -11.82 10.66 0.26
CA PRO A 438 -11.00 9.61 -0.35
C PRO A 438 -9.49 9.92 -0.26
N LYS A 439 -8.69 8.96 0.23
CA LYS A 439 -7.23 9.12 0.37
C LYS A 439 -6.44 7.93 -0.17
N TYR A 440 -5.16 8.18 -0.44
CA TYR A 440 -4.16 7.13 -0.64
C TYR A 440 -3.57 6.77 0.72
N VAL A 441 -3.82 5.56 1.20
CA VAL A 441 -3.36 5.15 2.54
C VAL A 441 -2.74 3.78 2.47
N TRP A 442 -1.54 3.66 3.04
CA TRP A 442 -0.91 2.40 3.37
C TRP A 442 -0.92 2.23 4.89
N GLN A 443 -1.65 1.22 5.37
CA GLN A 443 -1.75 0.81 6.75
C GLN A 443 -2.09 -0.68 6.78
N SER A 444 -1.08 -1.50 7.09
CA SER A 444 -1.17 -2.97 7.09
C SER A 444 -1.62 -3.58 8.41
N THR A 445 -1.66 -2.81 9.50
CA THR A 445 -2.10 -3.26 10.82
C THR A 445 -3.11 -2.28 11.44
N ALA A 446 -4.03 -2.82 12.23
CA ALA A 446 -4.85 -2.05 13.14
C ALA A 446 -4.88 -2.69 14.53
N SER A 447 -5.25 -1.88 15.51
CA SER A 447 -5.39 -2.28 16.91
C SER A 447 -6.72 -2.97 17.22
N ASN A 448 -7.62 -3.13 16.24
CA ASN A 448 -8.96 -3.68 16.42
C ASN A 448 -9.28 -4.84 15.46
N SER A 449 -10.32 -5.61 15.79
CA SER A 449 -10.78 -6.78 15.01
C SER A 449 -11.58 -6.40 13.76
N ASP A 450 -12.15 -5.19 13.70
CA ASP A 450 -12.93 -4.69 12.54
C ASP A 450 -12.04 -4.07 11.46
N PHE A 451 -10.88 -4.70 11.23
CA PHE A 451 -9.82 -4.14 10.43
C PHE A 451 -10.22 -3.98 8.96
N GLU A 452 -10.15 -2.73 8.47
CA GLU A 452 -10.21 -2.39 7.06
C GLU A 452 -8.77 -2.24 6.52
N PRO A 453 -8.24 -3.24 5.79
CA PRO A 453 -6.86 -3.17 5.28
C PRO A 453 -6.71 -2.04 4.27
N LYS A 454 -5.72 -1.16 4.48
CA LYS A 454 -5.40 -0.05 3.58
C LYS A 454 -4.10 -0.35 2.86
N LEU A 455 -4.19 -0.86 1.64
CA LEU A 455 -3.03 -1.44 0.94
C LEU A 455 -2.60 -0.65 -0.30
N SER A 456 -2.76 0.68 -0.29
CA SER A 456 -2.44 1.52 -1.45
C SER A 456 -0.93 1.54 -1.74
N LEU A 457 -0.53 1.14 -2.95
CA LEU A 457 0.86 1.18 -3.42
C LEU A 457 1.28 2.56 -3.96
N ALA A 458 0.32 3.44 -4.22
CA ALA A 458 0.56 4.80 -4.68
C ALA A 458 1.53 5.60 -3.78
N PRO A 459 1.33 5.71 -2.44
CA PRO A 459 2.24 6.47 -1.58
C PRO A 459 3.64 5.85 -1.51
N LEU A 460 3.73 4.52 -1.56
CA LEU A 460 5.01 3.82 -1.56
C LEU A 460 5.82 4.07 -2.84
N THR A 461 5.13 4.04 -3.99
CA THR A 461 5.72 4.29 -5.30
C THR A 461 6.13 5.76 -5.42
N TYR A 462 5.28 6.67 -4.94
CA TYR A 462 5.58 8.10 -4.86
C TYR A 462 6.82 8.35 -4.00
N GLY A 463 6.90 7.73 -2.82
CA GLY A 463 8.08 7.77 -1.97
C GLY A 463 9.32 7.29 -2.72
N THR A 464 9.27 6.14 -3.38
CA THR A 464 10.42 5.64 -4.18
C THR A 464 10.90 6.66 -5.21
N LEU A 465 9.99 7.31 -5.92
CA LEU A 465 10.32 8.34 -6.92
C LEU A 465 10.85 9.63 -6.28
N LYS A 466 10.24 10.08 -5.18
CA LYS A 466 10.69 11.25 -4.41
C LYS A 466 12.13 11.07 -3.93
N ALA A 467 12.51 9.87 -3.48
CA ALA A 467 13.85 9.59 -2.94
C ALA A 467 14.88 9.62 -4.07
N ALA A 468 14.57 8.91 -5.17
CA ALA A 468 15.41 8.92 -6.36
C ALA A 468 15.56 10.32 -6.96
N PHE A 469 14.48 11.12 -6.98
CA PHE A 469 14.51 12.49 -7.48
C PHE A 469 15.49 13.36 -6.68
N TYR A 470 15.36 13.42 -5.35
CA TYR A 470 16.26 14.23 -4.52
C TYR A 470 17.70 13.72 -4.50
N ALA A 471 17.89 12.40 -4.51
CA ALA A 471 19.23 11.81 -4.64
C ALA A 471 19.89 12.21 -5.96
N MET A 472 19.15 12.14 -7.08
CA MET A 472 19.67 12.50 -8.40
C MET A 472 19.86 14.01 -8.57
N LEU A 473 19.04 14.84 -7.93
CA LEU A 473 19.19 16.30 -7.92
C LEU A 473 20.56 16.71 -7.38
N LEU A 474 21.05 16.01 -6.35
CA LEU A 474 22.40 16.20 -5.81
C LEU A 474 23.47 15.44 -6.61
N ALA A 475 23.27 14.13 -6.84
CA ALA A 475 24.31 13.25 -7.36
C ALA A 475 24.65 13.54 -8.84
N ALA A 476 23.64 13.77 -9.68
CA ALA A 476 23.83 13.94 -11.13
C ALA A 476 24.77 15.11 -11.48
N PRO A 477 24.52 16.36 -11.04
CA PRO A 477 25.39 17.48 -11.41
C PRO A 477 26.80 17.29 -10.83
N LEU A 478 26.92 16.86 -9.57
CA LEU A 478 28.23 16.67 -8.92
C LEU A 478 29.05 15.58 -9.60
N ALA A 479 28.45 14.40 -9.84
CA ALA A 479 29.16 13.27 -10.43
C ALA A 479 29.56 13.52 -11.89
N VAL A 480 28.66 14.11 -12.69
CA VAL A 480 28.96 14.42 -14.10
C VAL A 480 30.02 15.52 -14.21
N ALA A 481 29.92 16.59 -13.42
CA ALA A 481 30.93 17.63 -13.40
C ALA A 481 32.29 17.11 -12.93
N ALA A 482 32.32 16.29 -11.88
CA ALA A 482 33.54 15.66 -11.39
C ALA A 482 34.16 14.71 -12.43
N ALA A 483 33.34 13.93 -13.13
CA ALA A 483 33.78 13.03 -14.19
C ALA A 483 34.40 13.78 -15.37
N ILE A 484 33.72 14.85 -15.84
CA ILE A 484 34.23 15.71 -16.91
C ILE A 484 35.55 16.37 -16.50
N TYR A 485 35.63 16.93 -15.29
CA TYR A 485 36.84 17.59 -14.80
C TYR A 485 38.00 16.59 -14.69
N THR A 486 37.74 15.41 -14.14
CA THR A 486 38.78 14.39 -13.92
C THR A 486 39.26 13.76 -15.23
N ALA A 487 38.37 13.54 -16.20
CA ALA A 487 38.75 12.95 -17.48
C ALA A 487 39.50 13.93 -18.40
N TYR A 488 39.14 15.22 -18.39
CA TYR A 488 39.61 16.18 -19.40
C TYR A 488 40.59 17.26 -18.90
N PHE A 489 40.43 17.77 -17.68
CA PHE A 489 41.25 18.89 -17.17
C PHE A 489 42.30 18.48 -16.12
N MET A 490 42.07 17.37 -15.41
CA MET A 490 42.89 16.97 -14.28
C MET A 490 44.26 16.41 -14.70
N ALA A 491 45.32 16.81 -13.99
CA ALA A 491 46.65 16.27 -14.20
C ALA A 491 46.70 14.74 -13.96
N PRO A 492 47.45 13.96 -14.76
CA PRO A 492 47.51 12.50 -14.63
C PRO A 492 47.90 12.01 -13.23
N GLY A 493 48.78 12.75 -12.54
CA GLY A 493 49.21 12.42 -11.17
C GLY A 493 48.10 12.56 -10.13
N MET A 494 47.26 13.59 -10.25
CA MET A 494 46.11 13.81 -9.36
C MET A 494 45.00 12.80 -9.66
N ARG A 495 44.70 12.56 -10.94
CA ARG A 495 43.69 11.57 -11.37
C ARG A 495 43.97 10.16 -10.84
N ARG A 496 45.25 9.72 -10.85
CA ARG A 496 45.67 8.42 -10.28
C ARG A 496 45.33 8.26 -8.80
N LYS A 497 45.09 9.35 -8.07
CA LYS A 497 44.65 9.33 -6.66
C LYS A 497 43.14 9.51 -6.55
N VAL A 498 42.56 10.47 -7.27
CA VAL A 498 41.14 10.82 -7.16
C VAL A 498 40.21 9.70 -7.63
N LYS A 499 40.49 9.07 -8.79
CA LYS A 499 39.62 8.02 -9.32
C LYS A 499 39.46 6.83 -8.35
N PRO A 500 40.55 6.22 -7.83
CA PRO A 500 40.42 5.15 -6.84
C PRO A 500 39.69 5.58 -5.55
N VAL A 501 39.83 6.83 -5.09
CA VAL A 501 39.13 7.31 -3.90
C VAL A 501 37.62 7.36 -4.12
N ILE A 502 37.18 7.87 -5.28
CA ILE A 502 35.75 7.91 -5.61
C ILE A 502 35.21 6.49 -5.82
N GLU A 503 35.95 5.60 -6.47
CA GLU A 503 35.55 4.18 -6.61
C GLU A 503 35.47 3.48 -5.25
N LEU A 504 36.39 3.77 -4.32
CA LEU A 504 36.36 3.22 -2.96
C LEU A 504 35.11 3.67 -2.17
N MET A 505 34.55 4.83 -2.50
CA MET A 505 33.28 5.27 -1.89
C MET A 505 32.11 4.34 -2.25
N GLU A 506 32.13 3.66 -3.40
CA GLU A 506 31.09 2.69 -3.77
C GLU A 506 31.08 1.46 -2.84
N ALA A 507 32.23 1.13 -2.25
CA ALA A 507 32.39 -0.02 -1.37
C ALA A 507 31.81 0.20 0.04
N MET A 508 31.38 1.42 0.39
CA MET A 508 30.78 1.69 1.69
C MET A 508 29.44 0.97 1.84
N PRO A 509 29.23 0.20 2.92
CA PRO A 509 27.95 -0.44 3.19
C PRO A 509 26.82 0.58 3.33
N THR A 510 25.75 0.42 2.56
CA THR A 510 24.60 1.34 2.57
C THR A 510 23.90 1.40 3.93
N VAL A 511 23.94 0.31 4.70
CA VAL A 511 23.46 0.27 6.10
C VAL A 511 24.23 1.26 6.98
N ILE A 512 25.56 1.36 6.83
CA ILE A 512 26.37 2.30 7.61
C ILE A 512 26.02 3.74 7.22
N LEU A 513 25.85 4.01 5.92
CA LEU A 513 25.41 5.32 5.44
C LEU A 513 24.01 5.67 5.94
N GLY A 514 23.08 4.71 5.97
CA GLY A 514 21.73 4.90 6.51
C GLY A 514 21.73 5.20 8.01
N PHE A 515 22.54 4.47 8.78
CA PHE A 515 22.69 4.69 10.22
C PHE A 515 23.30 6.06 10.52
N PHE A 516 24.37 6.42 9.79
CA PHE A 516 24.97 7.75 9.86
C PHE A 516 23.97 8.84 9.48
N ALA A 517 23.17 8.62 8.44
CA ALA A 517 22.16 9.56 7.98
C ALA A 517 21.07 9.79 9.05
N GLY A 518 20.52 8.71 9.61
CA GLY A 518 19.41 8.78 10.55
C GLY A 518 19.77 9.21 11.97
N LEU A 519 20.99 8.92 12.46
CA LEU A 519 21.40 9.19 13.84
C LEU A 519 22.34 10.38 14.00
N PHE A 520 23.11 10.72 12.97
CA PHE A 520 24.04 11.84 13.04
C PHE A 520 23.62 12.96 12.08
N LEU A 521 23.43 12.66 10.79
CA LEU A 521 23.17 13.69 9.79
C LEU A 521 21.82 14.39 10.04
N ALA A 522 20.74 13.63 10.26
CA ALA A 522 19.41 14.17 10.55
C ALA A 522 19.39 15.22 11.68
N PRO A 523 19.82 14.90 12.92
CA PRO A 523 19.86 15.89 14.00
C PRO A 523 20.86 17.03 13.71
N TYR A 524 21.96 16.75 13.01
CA TYR A 524 22.93 17.77 12.64
C TYR A 524 22.35 18.79 11.64
N LEU A 525 21.61 18.31 10.64
CA LEU A 525 20.96 19.17 9.63
C LEU A 525 19.84 20.01 10.24
N GLU A 526 19.05 19.42 11.14
CA GLU A 526 18.01 20.15 11.89
C GLU A 526 18.59 21.32 12.67
N GLY A 527 19.67 21.10 13.42
CA GLY A 527 20.31 22.16 14.21
C GLY A 527 21.16 23.17 13.42
N HIS A 528 21.40 22.97 12.12
CA HIS A 528 22.24 23.87 11.29
C HIS A 528 21.58 24.24 9.95
N LEU A 529 20.25 24.18 9.87
CA LEU A 529 19.50 24.34 8.61
C LEU A 529 19.87 25.63 7.85
N PRO A 530 19.94 26.82 8.49
CA PRO A 530 20.38 28.05 7.82
C PRO A 530 21.81 27.97 7.27
N GLY A 531 22.72 27.34 8.02
CA GLY A 531 24.11 27.16 7.62
C GLY A 531 24.28 26.26 6.39
N ILE A 532 23.43 25.24 6.26
CA ILE A 532 23.45 24.33 5.09
C ILE A 532 22.96 25.02 3.83
N PHE A 533 21.88 25.80 3.92
CA PHE A 533 21.43 26.62 2.78
C PHE A 533 22.48 27.67 2.41
N SER A 534 23.12 28.28 3.41
CA SER A 534 24.22 29.22 3.21
C SER A 534 25.42 28.56 2.54
N LEU A 535 25.78 27.33 2.92
CA LEU A 535 26.85 26.56 2.28
C LEU A 535 26.59 26.39 0.77
N LEU A 536 25.37 26.03 0.37
CA LEU A 536 25.00 25.85 -1.04
C LEU A 536 25.15 27.13 -1.85
N LEU A 537 24.84 28.29 -1.25
CA LEU A 537 24.93 29.60 -1.89
C LEU A 537 26.36 30.17 -1.89
N LEU A 538 27.08 30.04 -0.78
CA LEU A 538 28.40 30.62 -0.58
C LEU A 538 29.50 29.81 -1.25
N THR A 539 29.34 28.50 -1.45
CA THR A 539 30.37 27.67 -2.08
C THR A 539 30.70 28.11 -3.51
N PRO A 540 29.73 28.30 -4.43
CA PRO A 540 30.02 28.84 -5.77
C PRO A 540 30.70 30.20 -5.72
N ILE A 541 30.25 31.09 -4.83
CA ILE A 541 30.82 32.43 -4.66
C ILE A 541 32.27 32.34 -4.17
N GLY A 542 32.53 31.51 -3.16
CA GLY A 542 33.86 31.28 -2.61
C GLY A 542 34.84 30.71 -3.64
N ILE A 543 34.38 29.78 -4.49
CA ILE A 543 35.18 29.25 -5.60
C ILE A 543 35.51 30.35 -6.61
N LEU A 544 34.54 31.18 -7.01
CA LEU A 544 34.77 32.29 -7.93
C LEU A 544 35.73 33.34 -7.35
N LEU A 545 35.56 33.69 -6.08
CA LEU A 545 36.45 34.60 -5.37
C LEU A 545 37.87 34.03 -5.27
N ALA A 546 38.02 32.76 -4.92
CA ALA A 546 39.32 32.09 -4.90
C ALA A 546 39.97 32.10 -6.29
N GLY A 547 39.20 31.84 -7.35
CA GLY A 547 39.67 31.97 -8.74
C GLY A 547 40.13 33.40 -9.06
N PHE A 548 39.35 34.41 -8.68
CA PHE A 548 39.71 35.82 -8.86
C PHE A 548 41.00 36.18 -8.12
N PHE A 549 41.12 35.84 -6.84
CA PHE A 549 42.33 36.09 -6.07
C PHE A 549 43.53 35.32 -6.60
N TRP A 550 43.33 34.08 -7.08
CA TRP A 550 44.36 33.29 -7.74
C TRP A 550 44.93 33.99 -8.98
N THR A 551 44.08 34.64 -9.77
CA THR A 551 44.56 35.43 -10.93
C THR A 551 45.34 36.70 -10.58
N ARG A 552 45.22 37.18 -9.33
CA ARG A 552 45.90 38.39 -8.82
C ARG A 552 47.20 38.09 -8.06
N LEU A 553 47.53 36.82 -7.80
CA LEU A 553 48.74 36.42 -7.09
C LEU A 553 50.01 36.60 -7.96
N PRO A 554 51.17 36.90 -7.36
CA PRO A 554 52.44 37.03 -8.08
C PRO A 554 52.81 35.74 -8.82
N ASP A 555 53.45 35.88 -9.98
CA ASP A 555 53.85 34.75 -10.86
C ASP A 555 54.73 33.72 -10.13
N SER A 556 55.52 34.16 -9.15
CA SER A 556 56.38 33.30 -8.31
C SER A 556 55.61 32.25 -7.49
N LEU A 557 54.35 32.53 -7.14
CA LEU A 557 53.47 31.61 -6.40
C LEU A 557 52.60 30.79 -7.36
N ARG A 558 52.11 31.41 -8.45
CA ARG A 558 51.25 30.76 -9.43
C ARG A 558 51.97 29.66 -10.19
N LEU A 559 53.20 29.90 -10.63
CA LEU A 559 54.00 28.95 -11.41
C LEU A 559 54.56 27.79 -10.58
N ARG A 560 54.45 27.84 -9.24
CA ARG A 560 54.83 26.70 -8.37
C ARG A 560 53.82 25.57 -8.41
N VAL A 561 52.56 25.84 -8.80
CA VAL A 561 51.53 24.82 -8.91
C VAL A 561 51.47 24.35 -10.36
N PRO A 562 51.71 23.05 -10.63
CA PRO A 562 51.59 22.51 -11.98
C PRO A 562 50.17 22.62 -12.52
N ASP A 563 50.03 22.81 -13.83
CA ASP A 563 48.72 22.82 -14.50
C ASP A 563 47.92 21.55 -14.22
N GLY A 564 46.61 21.69 -14.02
CA GLY A 564 45.70 20.58 -13.75
C GLY A 564 45.64 20.15 -12.27
N TRP A 565 46.21 20.95 -11.35
CA TRP A 565 46.10 20.78 -9.88
C TRP A 565 45.13 21.78 -9.22
N GLU A 566 44.33 22.50 -10.00
CA GLU A 566 43.43 23.57 -9.50
C GLU A 566 42.39 23.02 -8.51
N GLY A 567 41.93 21.78 -8.72
CA GLY A 567 41.04 21.10 -7.77
C GLY A 567 41.63 21.00 -6.35
N ALA A 568 42.94 20.80 -6.21
CA ALA A 568 43.59 20.72 -4.90
C ALA A 568 43.65 22.09 -4.20
N ILE A 569 43.81 23.18 -4.96
CA ILE A 569 43.79 24.56 -4.44
C ILE A 569 42.41 24.92 -3.90
N LEU A 570 41.34 24.39 -4.50
CA LEU A 570 39.97 24.67 -4.09
C LEU A 570 39.54 23.91 -2.82
N ILE A 571 40.21 22.82 -2.44
CA ILE A 571 39.84 22.03 -1.24
C ILE A 571 39.85 22.90 0.04
N PRO A 572 40.94 23.63 0.38
CA PRO A 572 40.94 24.52 1.54
C PRO A 572 39.86 25.61 1.48
N VAL A 573 39.55 26.12 0.28
CA VAL A 573 38.52 27.14 0.07
C VAL A 573 37.14 26.58 0.42
N VAL A 574 36.81 25.40 -0.10
CA VAL A 574 35.52 24.74 0.19
C VAL A 574 35.39 24.41 1.68
N LEU A 575 36.46 23.93 2.32
CA LEU A 575 36.47 23.66 3.76
C LEU A 575 36.29 24.93 4.59
N LEU A 576 36.95 26.04 4.21
CA LEU A 576 36.82 27.32 4.90
C LEU A 576 35.41 27.90 4.74
N VAL A 577 34.88 27.91 3.51
CA VAL A 577 33.50 28.37 3.24
C VAL A 577 32.49 27.52 4.00
N GLY A 578 32.70 26.20 4.06
CA GLY A 578 31.80 25.31 4.81
C GLY A 578 31.88 25.52 6.31
N TRP A 579 33.08 25.63 6.87
CA TRP A 579 33.25 25.98 8.29
C TRP A 579 32.61 27.33 8.61
N PHE A 580 32.83 28.36 7.79
CA PHE A 580 32.20 29.66 7.95
C PHE A 580 30.67 29.57 7.90
N SER A 581 30.11 28.92 6.88
CA SER A 581 28.66 28.78 6.69
C SER A 581 27.99 28.07 7.88
N LEU A 582 28.59 26.99 8.37
CA LEU A 582 28.07 26.22 9.50
C LEU A 582 28.24 26.97 10.83
N SER A 583 29.38 27.64 11.04
CA SER A 583 29.62 28.45 12.24
C SER A 583 28.69 29.66 12.35
N MET A 584 28.27 30.22 11.21
CA MET A 584 27.32 31.32 11.14
C MET A 584 25.86 30.88 11.31
N SER A 585 25.56 29.58 11.31
CA SER A 585 24.19 29.06 11.36
C SER A 585 23.39 29.58 12.56
N PRO A 586 23.89 29.53 13.82
CA PRO A 586 23.12 30.00 14.97
C PRO A 586 22.83 31.50 14.92
N HIS A 587 23.75 32.28 14.34
CA HIS A 587 23.56 33.72 14.15
C HIS A 587 22.48 33.99 13.12
N LEU A 588 22.53 33.32 11.96
CA LEU A 588 21.49 33.43 10.93
C LEU A 588 20.12 33.00 11.45
N GLU A 589 20.08 31.95 12.26
CA GLU A 589 18.86 31.46 12.89
C GLU A 589 18.22 32.50 13.82
N SER A 590 19.04 33.14 14.66
CA SER A 590 18.57 34.21 15.55
C SER A 590 18.14 35.47 14.78
N TRP A 591 18.85 35.83 13.71
CA TRP A 591 18.61 37.08 12.99
C TRP A 591 17.40 37.01 12.06
N PHE A 592 17.18 35.87 11.41
CA PHE A 592 16.16 35.74 10.36
C PHE A 592 14.95 34.88 10.75
N PHE A 593 15.09 33.96 11.72
CA PHE A 593 14.08 32.92 11.98
C PHE A 593 13.59 32.87 13.42
N GLY A 594 13.91 33.88 14.24
CA GLY A 594 13.40 33.96 15.61
C GLY A 594 13.97 32.89 16.57
N GLY A 595 15.09 32.26 16.20
CA GLY A 595 15.81 31.30 17.05
C GLY A 595 15.56 29.82 16.75
N ASP A 596 14.56 29.48 15.94
CA ASP A 596 14.34 28.10 15.44
C ASP A 596 13.73 28.13 14.04
N MET A 597 14.54 27.78 13.04
CA MET A 597 14.09 27.74 11.65
C MET A 597 13.01 26.68 11.41
N SER A 598 13.06 25.53 12.11
CA SER A 598 12.08 24.46 11.93
C SER A 598 10.68 24.89 12.41
N THR A 599 10.62 25.57 13.56
CA THR A 599 9.39 26.17 14.08
C THR A 599 8.90 27.31 13.19
N TRP A 600 9.80 28.16 12.69
CA TRP A 600 9.43 29.21 11.74
C TRP A 600 8.82 28.64 10.45
N ILE A 601 9.40 27.58 9.88
CA ILE A 601 8.85 26.89 8.70
C ILE A 601 7.43 26.36 8.98
N ARG A 602 7.23 25.73 10.15
CA ARG A 602 5.91 25.21 10.53
C ARG A 602 4.87 26.32 10.69
N ASP A 603 5.20 27.36 11.44
CA ASP A 603 4.21 28.35 11.87
C ASP A 603 3.95 29.41 10.78
N GLN A 604 4.95 29.76 9.97
CA GLN A 604 4.83 30.79 8.93
C GLN A 604 4.55 30.24 7.53
N LEU A 605 5.15 29.09 7.17
CA LEU A 605 4.93 28.48 5.86
C LEU A 605 3.85 27.39 5.89
N GLY A 606 3.41 26.96 7.07
CA GLY A 606 2.46 25.85 7.23
C GLY A 606 3.03 24.49 6.82
N ILE A 607 4.36 24.37 6.75
CA ILE A 607 5.06 23.19 6.23
C ILE A 607 5.53 22.33 7.41
N THR A 608 5.20 21.03 7.42
CA THR A 608 5.72 20.14 8.47
C THR A 608 7.21 19.86 8.30
N TYR A 609 7.93 19.83 9.41
CA TYR A 609 9.35 19.49 9.48
C TYR A 609 9.54 18.23 10.30
N ASP A 610 9.93 17.15 9.65
CA ASP A 610 10.37 15.91 10.27
C ASP A 610 11.90 15.91 10.37
N GLN A 611 12.45 15.53 11.52
CA GLN A 611 13.91 15.37 11.67
C GLN A 611 14.50 14.36 10.66
N ARG A 612 13.74 13.31 10.35
CA ARG A 612 14.06 12.29 9.33
C ARG A 612 13.22 12.54 8.09
N ASN A 613 13.82 13.15 7.07
CA ASN A 613 13.10 13.68 5.92
C ASN A 613 13.80 13.40 4.58
N ALA A 614 13.17 13.86 3.50
CA ALA A 614 13.67 13.70 2.15
C ALA A 614 14.99 14.43 1.87
N LEU A 615 15.32 15.52 2.58
CA LEU A 615 16.63 16.19 2.47
C LEU A 615 17.77 15.30 2.94
N VAL A 616 17.63 14.71 4.13
CA VAL A 616 18.62 13.80 4.72
C VAL A 616 18.89 12.65 3.75
N VAL A 617 17.82 12.10 3.18
CA VAL A 617 17.88 10.99 2.23
C VAL A 617 18.52 11.43 0.93
N GLY A 618 18.12 12.57 0.35
CA GLY A 618 18.72 13.12 -0.86
C GLY A 618 20.24 13.29 -0.72
N ILE A 619 20.72 13.74 0.44
CA ILE A 619 22.16 13.88 0.72
C ILE A 619 22.85 12.52 0.84
N ALA A 620 22.37 11.65 1.73
CA ALA A 620 23.01 10.37 2.02
C ALA A 620 22.97 9.41 0.82
N MET A 621 21.83 9.33 0.16
CA MET A 621 21.60 8.51 -1.03
C MET A 621 22.28 9.09 -2.27
N GLY A 622 22.26 10.42 -2.42
CA GLY A 622 23.01 11.10 -3.47
C GLY A 622 24.50 10.77 -3.36
N PHE A 623 25.07 10.89 -2.16
CA PHE A 623 26.45 10.50 -1.88
C PHE A 623 26.76 9.04 -2.24
N ALA A 624 25.85 8.11 -1.93
CA ALA A 624 26.01 6.70 -2.26
C ALA A 624 25.95 6.38 -3.77
N VAL A 625 25.29 7.23 -4.57
CA VAL A 625 25.09 7.02 -6.02
C VAL A 625 26.14 7.75 -6.86
N ILE A 626 26.81 8.78 -6.31
CA ILE A 626 27.87 9.55 -7.00
C ILE A 626 28.94 8.65 -7.63
N PRO A 627 29.54 7.67 -6.93
CA PRO A 627 30.61 6.84 -7.49
C PRO A 627 30.23 6.12 -8.79
N ASN A 628 29.01 5.55 -8.81
CA ASN A 628 28.47 4.81 -9.95
C ASN A 628 28.30 5.71 -11.18
N ILE A 629 27.71 6.90 -10.99
CA ILE A 629 27.54 7.87 -12.07
C ILE A 629 28.91 8.38 -12.53
N TYR A 630 29.79 8.74 -11.59
CA TYR A 630 31.10 9.28 -11.86
C TYR A 630 31.96 8.32 -12.68
N SER A 631 32.09 7.05 -12.25
CA SER A 631 32.99 6.10 -12.91
C SER A 631 32.58 5.85 -14.36
N ILE A 632 31.28 5.65 -14.60
CA ILE A 632 30.76 5.38 -15.95
C ILE A 632 30.84 6.63 -16.83
N ALA A 633 30.55 7.81 -16.29
CA ALA A 633 30.67 9.07 -17.02
C ALA A 633 32.13 9.42 -17.34
N GLU A 634 33.07 9.16 -16.43
CA GLU A 634 34.50 9.41 -16.60
C GLU A 634 35.07 8.53 -17.71
N ASP A 635 34.75 7.23 -17.69
CA ASP A 635 35.15 6.30 -18.75
C ASP A 635 34.53 6.70 -20.10
N ALA A 636 33.28 7.17 -20.11
CA ALA A 636 32.63 7.66 -21.34
C ALA A 636 33.37 8.87 -21.93
N VAL A 637 33.72 9.86 -21.11
CA VAL A 637 34.48 11.04 -21.53
C VAL A 637 35.89 10.66 -21.98
N PHE A 638 36.56 9.77 -21.26
CA PHE A 638 37.93 9.33 -21.57
C PHE A 638 38.00 8.45 -22.83
N SER A 639 36.90 7.77 -23.19
CA SER A 639 36.80 6.94 -24.39
C SER A 639 36.70 7.72 -25.71
N VAL A 640 36.49 9.04 -25.64
CA VAL A 640 36.43 9.90 -26.83
C VAL A 640 37.77 9.84 -27.57
N PRO A 641 37.78 9.55 -28.89
CA PRO A 641 39.02 9.46 -29.67
C PRO A 641 39.87 10.73 -29.56
N ARG A 642 41.14 10.56 -29.21
CA ARG A 642 42.09 11.69 -29.10
C ARG A 642 42.23 12.49 -30.40
N SER A 643 42.05 11.85 -31.55
CA SER A 643 42.05 12.50 -32.86
C SER A 643 41.02 13.62 -32.96
N LEU A 644 39.82 13.45 -32.40
CA LEU A 644 38.77 14.49 -32.38
C LEU A 644 39.18 15.67 -31.51
N THR A 645 39.76 15.38 -30.34
CA THR A 645 40.22 16.43 -29.41
C THR A 645 41.39 17.22 -29.98
N LEU A 646 42.40 16.56 -30.52
CA LEU A 646 43.57 17.20 -31.11
C LEU A 646 43.22 17.95 -32.40
N GLY A 647 42.31 17.40 -33.21
CA GLY A 647 41.80 18.08 -34.41
C GLY A 647 41.07 19.37 -34.08
N SER A 648 40.22 19.38 -33.05
CA SER A 648 39.53 20.59 -32.59
C SER A 648 40.51 21.65 -32.08
N LEU A 649 41.50 21.26 -31.27
CA LEU A 649 42.53 22.18 -30.77
C LEU A 649 43.42 22.73 -31.89
N ALA A 650 43.74 21.92 -32.90
CA ALA A 650 44.52 22.34 -34.07
C ALA A 650 43.79 23.38 -34.94
N LEU A 651 42.45 23.41 -34.90
CA LEU A 651 41.63 24.45 -35.53
C LEU A 651 41.54 25.75 -34.71
N GLY A 652 42.31 25.87 -33.63
CA GLY A 652 42.34 27.06 -32.76
C GLY A 652 41.22 27.11 -31.73
N ALA A 653 40.49 26.01 -31.52
CA ALA A 653 39.49 25.95 -30.44
C ALA A 653 40.16 25.93 -29.07
N THR A 654 39.55 26.59 -28.09
CA THR A 654 39.97 26.51 -26.69
C THR A 654 39.59 25.15 -26.07
N PRO A 655 40.29 24.68 -25.02
CA PRO A 655 39.92 23.45 -24.31
C PRO A 655 38.45 23.42 -23.85
N TRP A 656 37.90 24.56 -23.43
CA TRP A 656 36.48 24.67 -23.06
C TRP A 656 35.55 24.51 -24.28
N GLN A 657 35.90 25.09 -25.42
CA GLN A 657 35.13 24.91 -26.67
C GLN A 657 35.21 23.47 -27.18
N THR A 658 36.39 22.84 -27.14
CA THR A 658 36.58 21.44 -27.50
C THR A 658 35.79 20.51 -26.58
N LEU A 659 35.79 20.78 -25.26
CA LEU A 659 34.98 20.04 -24.31
C LEU A 659 33.49 20.13 -24.65
N THR A 660 32.95 21.35 -24.74
CA THR A 660 31.52 21.58 -24.85
C THR A 660 30.94 21.17 -26.21
N ARG A 661 31.69 21.37 -27.29
CA ARG A 661 31.20 21.12 -28.67
C ARG A 661 31.59 19.77 -29.24
N VAL A 662 32.64 19.14 -28.74
CA VAL A 662 33.14 17.86 -29.27
C VAL A 662 33.04 16.77 -28.21
N VAL A 663 33.74 16.90 -27.09
CA VAL A 663 33.89 15.81 -26.11
C VAL A 663 32.57 15.44 -25.44
N ILE A 664 31.85 16.42 -24.87
CA ILE A 664 30.56 16.17 -24.20
C ILE A 664 29.54 15.62 -25.19
N LEU A 665 29.53 16.15 -26.42
CA LEU A 665 28.61 15.69 -27.46
C LEU A 665 28.85 14.21 -27.80
N THR A 666 30.11 13.82 -28.04
CA THR A 666 30.49 12.43 -28.33
C THR A 666 30.30 11.51 -27.12
N ALA A 667 30.54 11.99 -25.90
CA ALA A 667 30.40 11.22 -24.66
C ALA A 667 28.95 11.16 -24.13
N SER A 668 28.04 11.99 -24.65
CA SER A 668 26.65 12.13 -24.17
C SER A 668 25.87 10.81 -24.04
N PRO A 669 25.99 9.80 -24.93
CA PRO A 669 25.28 8.54 -24.75
C PRO A 669 25.77 7.78 -23.50
N GLY A 670 27.07 7.86 -23.20
CA GLY A 670 27.68 7.23 -22.04
C GLY A 670 27.34 7.95 -20.74
N ILE A 671 27.36 9.29 -20.74
CA ILE A 671 26.94 10.12 -19.59
C ILE A 671 25.46 9.87 -19.26
N PHE A 672 24.59 9.83 -20.28
CA PHE A 672 23.17 9.53 -20.08
C PHE A 672 22.97 8.12 -19.50
N SER A 673 23.71 7.13 -20.00
CA SER A 673 23.67 5.77 -19.48
C SER A 673 24.12 5.72 -18.00
N ALA A 674 25.15 6.47 -17.64
CA ALA A 674 25.63 6.59 -16.26
C ALA A 674 24.54 7.14 -15.32
N LEU A 675 23.85 8.21 -15.73
CA LEU A 675 22.75 8.82 -14.97
C LEU A 675 21.58 7.85 -14.78
N MET A 676 21.19 7.12 -15.82
CA MET A 676 20.08 6.17 -15.75
C MET A 676 20.40 4.97 -14.85
N ILE A 677 21.62 4.43 -14.94
CA ILE A 677 22.09 3.35 -14.05
C ILE A 677 22.12 3.84 -12.59
N GLY A 678 22.61 5.07 -12.36
CA GLY A 678 22.58 5.71 -11.05
C GLY A 678 21.16 5.86 -10.49
N MET A 679 20.22 6.34 -11.31
CA MET A 679 18.81 6.45 -10.93
C MET A 679 18.17 5.08 -10.63
N GLY A 680 18.48 4.05 -11.42
CA GLY A 680 18.00 2.69 -11.17
C GLY A 680 18.48 2.14 -9.81
N ARG A 681 19.75 2.38 -9.46
CA ARG A 681 20.31 2.06 -8.13
C ARG A 681 19.61 2.86 -7.04
N ALA A 682 19.38 4.15 -7.28
CA ALA A 682 18.69 5.02 -6.34
C ALA A 682 17.28 4.49 -6.04
N VAL A 683 16.49 4.16 -7.06
CA VAL A 683 15.13 3.61 -6.88
C VAL A 683 15.11 2.29 -6.08
N GLY A 684 16.15 1.47 -6.21
CA GLY A 684 16.30 0.24 -5.43
C GLY A 684 16.87 0.42 -4.02
N GLU A 685 17.23 1.64 -3.62
CA GLU A 685 17.87 1.89 -2.32
C GLU A 685 16.91 1.57 -1.17
N THR A 686 17.35 0.68 -0.29
CA THR A 686 16.52 0.12 0.78
C THR A 686 16.94 0.62 2.14
N MET A 687 18.25 0.60 2.45
CA MET A 687 18.75 0.72 3.81
C MET A 687 18.92 2.18 4.23
N ILE A 688 19.42 3.04 3.32
CA ILE A 688 19.51 4.48 3.59
C ILE A 688 18.11 5.05 3.86
N VAL A 689 17.17 4.70 2.98
CA VAL A 689 15.78 5.16 3.08
C VAL A 689 15.15 4.68 4.39
N LEU A 690 15.20 3.37 4.67
CA LEU A 690 14.59 2.79 5.87
C LEU A 690 15.04 3.50 7.16
N MET A 691 16.30 3.92 7.24
CA MET A 691 16.85 4.54 8.43
C MET A 691 16.67 6.07 8.49
N ALA A 692 16.55 6.74 7.34
CA ALA A 692 16.63 8.19 7.25
C ALA A 692 15.31 8.92 6.91
N THR A 693 14.23 8.23 6.51
CA THR A 693 12.98 8.88 6.04
C THR A 693 11.84 8.97 7.06
N GLY A 694 12.00 8.42 8.27
CA GLY A 694 10.90 8.35 9.25
C GLY A 694 9.78 7.35 8.88
N ASN A 695 9.80 6.75 7.68
CA ASN A 695 8.88 5.70 7.21
C ASN A 695 7.38 6.08 7.16
N THR A 696 7.05 7.35 6.92
CA THR A 696 5.67 7.83 6.78
C THR A 696 5.20 7.77 5.32
N PRO A 697 4.10 7.06 4.98
CA PRO A 697 3.64 6.92 3.59
C PRO A 697 2.80 8.13 3.12
N ILE A 698 3.43 9.31 3.10
CA ILE A 698 2.83 10.57 2.67
C ILE A 698 3.18 10.91 1.21
N MET A 699 2.24 11.57 0.51
CA MET A 699 2.36 11.96 -0.90
C MET A 699 2.54 13.46 -1.09
N ASP A 700 3.52 14.02 -0.39
CA ASP A 700 3.91 15.43 -0.53
C ASP A 700 5.35 15.54 -1.08
N MET A 701 5.58 16.53 -1.94
CA MET A 701 6.89 16.87 -2.50
C MET A 701 7.68 17.79 -1.56
N ASN A 702 7.19 18.06 -0.35
CA ASN A 702 7.96 18.78 0.65
C ASN A 702 9.28 18.05 0.98
N LEU A 703 10.38 18.80 0.95
CA LEU A 703 11.73 18.33 1.22
C LEU A 703 11.97 18.02 2.71
N PHE A 704 11.21 18.66 3.59
CA PHE A 704 11.33 18.53 5.05
C PHE A 704 10.47 17.44 5.67
N GLU A 705 9.74 16.70 4.85
CA GLU A 705 8.86 15.63 5.27
C GLU A 705 9.44 14.25 4.98
N GLY A 706 9.01 13.29 5.80
CA GLY A 706 9.31 11.88 5.62
C GLY A 706 8.70 11.25 4.38
N MET A 707 8.95 9.95 4.24
CA MET A 707 8.45 9.14 3.12
C MET A 707 8.62 7.64 3.40
N ARG A 708 7.82 6.81 2.74
CA ARG A 708 7.97 5.35 2.73
C ARG A 708 8.18 4.88 1.30
N THR A 709 9.23 4.12 1.02
CA THR A 709 9.49 3.57 -0.33
C THR A 709 9.02 2.13 -0.43
N LEU A 710 8.80 1.65 -1.66
CA LEU A 710 8.46 0.24 -1.94
C LEU A 710 9.50 -0.71 -1.33
N ALA A 711 10.79 -0.42 -1.49
CA ALA A 711 11.87 -1.28 -1.02
C ALA A 711 11.93 -1.34 0.52
N ALA A 712 11.87 -0.18 1.19
CA ALA A 712 11.83 -0.11 2.66
C ALA A 712 10.58 -0.79 3.22
N ASN A 713 9.45 -0.66 2.52
CA ASN A 713 8.20 -1.30 2.95
C ASN A 713 8.26 -2.82 2.92
N VAL A 714 8.78 -3.39 1.81
CA VAL A 714 8.99 -4.84 1.69
C VAL A 714 9.96 -5.33 2.76
N ALA A 715 11.06 -4.61 3.01
CA ALA A 715 12.06 -5.03 3.99
C ALA A 715 11.51 -5.11 5.43
N VAL A 716 10.60 -4.21 5.81
CA VAL A 716 10.06 -4.13 7.17
C VAL A 716 8.87 -5.04 7.38
N GLU A 717 7.91 -5.06 6.45
CA GLU A 717 6.62 -5.72 6.70
C GLU A 717 6.60 -7.18 6.26
N MET A 718 7.53 -7.60 5.40
CA MET A 718 7.53 -8.98 4.90
C MET A 718 7.79 -10.03 5.99
N PRO A 719 8.72 -9.81 6.95
CA PRO A 719 8.89 -10.73 8.08
C PRO A 719 7.68 -10.80 9.01
N GLU A 720 6.83 -9.78 9.05
CA GLU A 720 5.67 -9.69 9.96
C GLU A 720 4.36 -10.18 9.32
N SER A 721 4.34 -10.33 7.99
CA SER A 721 3.13 -10.69 7.25
C SER A 721 2.80 -12.19 7.28
N GLU A 722 1.51 -12.53 7.42
CA GLU A 722 1.04 -13.92 7.37
C GLU A 722 1.26 -14.53 5.99
N VAL A 723 1.98 -15.66 5.94
CA VAL A 723 2.32 -16.34 4.69
C VAL A 723 1.07 -16.73 3.91
N GLY A 724 0.99 -16.23 2.67
CA GLY A 724 -0.12 -16.55 1.75
C GLY A 724 -1.33 -15.63 1.88
N GLY A 725 -1.38 -14.75 2.87
CA GLY A 725 -2.43 -13.74 3.04
C GLY A 725 -2.39 -12.61 1.99
N SER A 726 -3.42 -11.77 1.98
CA SER A 726 -3.55 -10.66 1.03
C SER A 726 -2.41 -9.64 1.18
N HIS A 727 -2.08 -9.23 2.41
CA HIS A 727 -0.97 -8.31 2.68
C HIS A 727 0.39 -8.87 2.22
N TYR A 728 0.69 -10.13 2.55
CA TYR A 728 1.88 -10.83 2.08
C TYR A 728 2.01 -10.78 0.56
N ARG A 729 0.96 -11.12 -0.18
CA ARG A 729 0.99 -11.09 -1.66
C ARG A 729 1.10 -9.67 -2.22
N VAL A 730 0.53 -8.66 -1.55
CA VAL A 730 0.68 -7.25 -1.95
C VAL A 730 2.13 -6.77 -1.76
N LEU A 731 2.87 -7.26 -0.76
CA LEU A 731 4.31 -6.98 -0.65
C LEU A 731 5.11 -7.59 -1.81
N PHE A 732 4.74 -8.80 -2.27
CA PHE A 732 5.30 -9.37 -3.51
C PHE A 732 4.93 -8.56 -4.74
N LEU A 733 3.71 -7.99 -4.79
CA LEU A 733 3.32 -7.07 -5.86
C LEU A 733 4.16 -5.78 -5.81
N ALA A 734 4.43 -5.23 -4.63
CA ALA A 734 5.34 -4.08 -4.47
C ALA A 734 6.75 -4.40 -5.00
N ALA A 735 7.28 -5.59 -4.70
CA ALA A 735 8.55 -6.06 -5.25
C ALA A 735 8.51 -6.24 -6.77
N LEU A 736 7.40 -6.76 -7.32
CA LEU A 736 7.18 -6.89 -8.76
C LEU A 736 7.12 -5.53 -9.45
N VAL A 737 6.45 -4.54 -8.85
CA VAL A 737 6.40 -3.15 -9.34
C VAL A 737 7.81 -2.55 -9.37
N LEU A 738 8.60 -2.73 -8.32
CA LEU A 738 9.98 -2.25 -8.25
C LEU A 738 10.86 -2.92 -9.33
N LEU A 739 10.73 -4.24 -9.51
CA LEU A 739 11.44 -4.99 -10.54
C LEU A 739 11.02 -4.53 -11.96
N MET A 740 9.74 -4.31 -12.18
CA MET A 740 9.22 -3.81 -13.46
C MET A 740 9.73 -2.40 -13.75
N PHE A 741 9.72 -1.53 -12.75
CA PHE A 741 10.25 -0.17 -12.89
C PHE A 741 11.74 -0.18 -13.25
N THR A 742 12.56 -0.94 -12.51
CA THR A 742 14.00 -1.03 -12.77
C THR A 742 14.29 -1.63 -14.15
N PHE A 743 13.52 -2.65 -14.56
CA PHE A 743 13.60 -3.21 -15.90
C PHE A 743 13.26 -2.20 -16.99
N VAL A 744 12.16 -1.44 -16.84
CA VAL A 744 11.74 -0.40 -17.79
C VAL A 744 12.80 0.69 -17.89
N MET A 745 13.32 1.18 -16.77
CA MET A 745 14.34 2.24 -16.75
C MET A 745 15.64 1.81 -17.40
N ASN A 746 16.11 0.59 -17.09
CA ASN A 746 17.32 0.04 -17.72
C ASN A 746 17.13 -0.19 -19.23
N THR A 747 15.95 -0.67 -19.63
CA THR A 747 15.61 -0.85 -21.05
C THR A 747 15.59 0.50 -21.77
N LEU A 748 14.96 1.52 -21.18
CA LEU A 748 14.91 2.87 -21.72
C LEU A 748 16.31 3.48 -21.86
N ALA A 749 17.17 3.27 -20.86
CA ALA A 749 18.56 3.72 -20.89
C ALA A 749 19.33 3.16 -22.09
N GLU A 750 19.22 1.84 -22.33
CA GLU A 750 19.90 1.18 -23.43
C GLU A 750 19.31 1.58 -24.80
N LEU A 751 17.98 1.73 -24.89
CA LEU A 751 17.32 2.24 -26.11
C LEU A 751 17.80 3.65 -26.48
N ILE A 752 17.90 4.55 -25.51
CA ILE A 752 18.39 5.92 -25.71
C ILE A 752 19.88 5.90 -26.10
N ARG A 753 20.70 5.09 -25.40
CA ARG A 753 22.12 4.93 -25.71
C ARG A 753 22.35 4.49 -27.16
N GLN A 754 21.60 3.49 -27.64
CA GLN A 754 21.70 3.01 -29.02
C GLN A 754 21.27 4.05 -30.04
N ARG A 755 20.19 4.78 -29.76
CA ARG A 755 19.69 5.85 -30.64
C ARG A 755 20.71 6.98 -30.78
N LEU A 756 21.26 7.46 -29.66
CA LEU A 756 22.27 8.52 -29.67
C LEU A 756 23.57 8.04 -30.35
N ARG A 757 24.02 6.82 -30.09
CA ARG A 757 25.22 6.26 -30.76
C ARG A 757 25.06 6.22 -32.28
N LYS A 758 23.90 5.81 -32.81
CA LYS A 758 23.61 5.81 -34.26
C LYS A 758 23.61 7.22 -34.84
N GLN A 759 23.03 8.19 -34.12
CA GLN A 759 22.98 9.58 -34.55
C GLN A 759 24.38 10.21 -34.64
N TYR A 760 25.25 9.92 -33.67
CA TYR A 760 26.60 10.49 -33.60
C TYR A 760 27.68 9.67 -34.32
N SER A 761 27.43 8.42 -34.69
CA SER A 761 28.35 7.66 -35.55
C SER A 761 28.36 8.12 -37.02
N ALA A 762 27.40 8.98 -37.39
CA ALA A 762 27.29 9.58 -38.73
C ALA A 762 27.98 10.95 -38.85
N LEU A 763 28.51 11.48 -37.74
CA LEU A 763 29.36 12.68 -37.64
C LEU A 763 30.81 12.24 -37.45
#